data_AF-A0A136J183-F1
#
_entry.id   AF-A0A136J183-F1
#
_cell.length_a   1.000
_cell.length_b   1.000
_cell.length_c   1.000
_cell.angle_alpha   90.00
_cell.angle_beta   90.00
_cell.angle_gamma   90.00
#
_symmetry.space_group_name_H-M   'P 1'
#
loop_
_entity.id
_entity.type
_entity.pdbx_description
1 polymer ?
#
loop_
_entity_poly.entity_id
_entity_poly.type
_entity_poly.pdbx_seq_one_letter_code
_entity_poly.pdbx_strand_id
1 'polypeptide(L)'
;MDMLKQTQWHEPHRFESFAPVRRNSFAQWLVDGRDYMWNVSRAINMAQDVIYIHDWWLSPELYLRRPPCISQKWRLDRLLQKKAREGVKIFVIVYRNVEQAIPIDSEYTKFSLLNLHDNIMVQRSPNQFKKNQFFYAHHEKICIVDHDVAFVGGIDLCFGRWDNPQHPLTDDRPTGMEADGNTPRDAEHCQLFPGKDYSNPRVLDFFKLNEPYEEMYDRSKTVRMPWHDIAMQVVGQPARDLTRHFVQRWNYLRRERKPTRPMPFLLPPPDANHADLEALGLSGTCEVQILRSAGDWSLGLSRDGTECSIQNAYVKIIEESQHFVYIENQFFITSTETLNTRVVNRIGDALVERIIRAHENDEEWRACIVIPLMPGFQNTVKEADGSSVRLIMQFQYRSICRGPNSIFGRLYEAGINPHEYIRFFSLRQWGKIGSQEALVTEQLYIHAKTIIVDDRVALIGSANINERSMLGNRDSETAAIVRDTDMIWSTMGGEPFRVGRFAHTLRMRLMREHLGLDVDEITEEERMAEMSAQAQYEEEMSQIYSEDDQGGETSAAGAESNALRPQASYGPRRSFNHDAEVDDNQSLASAASKSSSDAVSHAGQSQRGDPHAQGSISHERDVEGFGEDRWKEAQANGLDLGSDTAIINGREVLLHRTAAGDHGHHDRTSQSPNSQSSRAAGDHDKGKSNGGLPPPPMERRTTSQLGLPHITELPSLPILDDTDIGGPPVRIDEFGKPTNKPLSFTPAGVETVAIDKDCMRDPISPAFWDSIWNQVADNNTSLYRTVFRCMPDNEVKTWKEYIEYDDYAARFRDSMAPPKTEEQETHAETEHSGAAAPGIGAPGAASEAINELEHGEKASGTKRSRGNSLHVRAPNTNEEVVNEKTPAGQEDRGMRLTTNGLNEKQPFVDESSPVQASGDVPFPSYDPPPADGAPLDTTASQNEKEKNTDRRTTFSGLEKVEPATTNGNSIYATGSVRRRRRATTRGSRSGGRGGPYELMPRAEAEELCDMIQGHLVVFPYDWLEDEEKDNHWMFQADLLAPKEIYD
;
A
#
# COMPACT_ATOMS: atom_id res chain seq x y z
N MET A 1 29.48 -33.82 -2.98
CA MET A 1 28.55 -34.20 -1.89
C MET A 1 29.15 -33.91 -0.53
N ASP A 2 30.21 -34.60 -0.09
CA ASP A 2 30.53 -34.60 1.35
C ASP A 2 31.06 -33.29 1.95
N MET A 3 31.62 -32.37 1.16
CA MET A 3 31.88 -30.99 1.61
C MET A 3 30.62 -30.14 1.82
N LEU A 4 29.49 -30.45 1.18
CA LEU A 4 28.22 -29.76 1.45
C LEU A 4 27.66 -30.18 2.82
N LYS A 5 27.79 -31.46 3.18
CA LYS A 5 27.42 -31.99 4.50
C LYS A 5 28.23 -31.43 5.68
N GLN A 6 29.23 -30.58 5.41
CA GLN A 6 30.07 -29.92 6.41
C GLN A 6 29.68 -28.45 6.62
N THR A 7 28.64 -27.95 5.94
CA THR A 7 28.15 -26.58 6.08
C THR A 7 26.75 -26.57 6.70
N GLN A 8 26.48 -25.58 7.56
CA GLN A 8 25.14 -25.33 8.12
C GLN A 8 24.07 -25.30 7.02
N TRP A 9 24.42 -24.75 5.86
CA TRP A 9 23.64 -24.62 4.63
C TRP A 9 23.15 -25.92 3.96
N HIS A 10 23.43 -27.10 4.55
CA HIS A 10 22.90 -28.40 4.13
C HIS A 10 21.97 -29.04 5.17
N GLU A 11 21.86 -28.46 6.36
CA GLU A 11 21.00 -28.96 7.43
C GLU A 11 19.58 -28.39 7.30
N PRO A 12 18.53 -29.11 7.72
CA PRO A 12 17.19 -28.53 7.80
C PRO A 12 17.14 -27.45 8.90
N HIS A 13 16.39 -26.38 8.66
CA HIS A 13 16.28 -25.25 9.59
C HIS A 13 14.82 -24.99 10.01
N ARG A 14 14.64 -24.13 11.02
CA ARG A 14 13.32 -23.71 11.53
C ARG A 14 12.47 -23.14 10.38
N PHE A 15 11.19 -23.52 10.34
CA PHE A 15 10.24 -23.20 9.26
C PHE A 15 10.61 -23.72 7.86
N GLU A 16 11.58 -24.64 7.75
CA GLU A 16 12.11 -25.16 6.48
C GLU A 16 12.81 -24.10 5.62
N SER A 17 13.28 -23.01 6.24
CA SER A 17 14.02 -21.95 5.55
C SER A 17 15.39 -22.41 5.05
N PHE A 18 15.84 -21.86 3.91
CA PHE A 18 17.24 -21.97 3.47
C PHE A 18 18.25 -21.34 4.44
N ALA A 19 17.81 -20.45 5.34
CA ALA A 19 18.66 -19.72 6.27
C ALA A 19 18.45 -20.17 7.73
N PRO A 20 19.54 -20.48 8.46
CA PRO A 20 19.44 -20.82 9.88
C PRO A 20 19.20 -19.58 10.74
N VAL A 21 18.89 -19.83 12.00
CA VAL A 21 18.61 -18.80 13.00
C VAL A 21 19.90 -18.06 13.39
N ARG A 22 19.92 -16.73 13.30
CA ARG A 22 21.06 -15.86 13.64
C ARG A 22 20.81 -15.15 14.96
N ARG A 23 21.70 -15.33 15.93
CA ARG A 23 21.64 -14.67 17.24
C ARG A 23 22.57 -13.47 17.31
N ASN A 24 22.35 -12.63 18.31
CA ASN A 24 23.11 -11.41 18.58
C ASN A 24 23.19 -10.47 17.37
N SER A 25 22.16 -10.46 16.53
CA SER A 25 22.08 -9.64 15.32
C SER A 25 21.48 -8.28 15.64
N PHE A 26 21.92 -7.23 14.95
CA PHE A 26 21.23 -5.94 14.97
C PHE A 26 20.12 -5.93 13.90
N ALA A 27 18.94 -5.48 14.31
CA ALA A 27 17.77 -5.27 13.46
C ALA A 27 17.05 -4.00 13.90
N GLN A 28 16.56 -3.22 12.92
CA GLN A 28 15.79 -2.00 13.14
C GLN A 28 14.58 -2.00 12.19
N TRP A 29 13.38 -1.96 12.74
CA TRP A 29 12.16 -1.70 11.96
C TRP A 29 12.15 -0.28 11.43
N LEU A 30 11.48 -0.07 10.30
CA LEU A 30 11.36 1.21 9.59
C LEU A 30 9.91 1.32 9.11
N VAL A 31 9.21 2.36 9.54
CA VAL A 31 7.82 2.65 9.15
C VAL A 31 7.83 3.76 8.10
N ASP A 32 7.03 3.56 7.05
CA ASP A 32 6.90 4.41 5.87
C ASP A 32 8.17 4.62 5.02
N GLY A 33 7.95 5.17 3.82
CA GLY A 33 9.02 5.42 2.86
C GLY A 33 10.04 6.46 3.32
N ARG A 34 9.69 7.41 4.18
CA ARG A 34 10.62 8.39 4.76
C ARG A 34 11.78 7.72 5.49
N ASP A 35 11.47 6.92 6.51
CA ASP A 35 12.49 6.33 7.39
C ASP A 35 13.26 5.25 6.63
N TYR A 36 12.58 4.49 5.76
CA TYR A 36 13.21 3.51 4.88
C TYR A 36 14.22 4.13 3.90
N MET A 37 13.77 5.06 3.05
CA MET A 37 14.61 5.63 1.99
C MET A 37 15.73 6.49 2.56
N TRP A 38 15.53 7.13 3.73
CA TRP A 38 16.61 7.80 4.46
C TRP A 38 17.74 6.83 4.82
N ASN A 39 17.40 5.68 5.42
CA ASN A 39 18.39 4.68 5.83
C ASN A 39 19.06 3.99 4.62
N VAL A 40 18.30 3.70 3.55
CA VAL A 40 18.85 3.18 2.29
C VAL A 40 19.83 4.18 1.66
N SER A 41 19.47 5.47 1.58
CA SER A 41 20.35 6.51 1.04
C SER A 41 21.67 6.63 1.81
N ARG A 42 21.60 6.52 3.15
CA ARG A 42 22.74 6.52 4.07
C ARG A 42 23.65 5.33 3.80
N ALA A 43 23.09 4.12 3.71
CA ALA A 43 23.84 2.89 3.44
C ALA A 43 24.53 2.93 2.06
N ILE A 44 23.79 3.26 0.98
CA ILE A 44 24.36 3.35 -0.37
C ILE A 44 25.48 4.39 -0.41
N ASN A 45 25.33 5.56 0.23
CA ASN A 45 26.38 6.57 0.28
C ASN A 45 27.67 6.07 0.97
N MET A 46 27.55 5.22 1.98
CA MET A 46 28.68 4.64 2.71
C MET A 46 29.38 3.46 1.99
N ALA A 47 28.72 2.82 1.01
CA ALA A 47 29.21 1.61 0.34
C ALA A 47 30.66 1.73 -0.18
N GLN A 48 31.46 0.68 -0.06
CA GLN A 48 32.87 0.66 -0.47
C GLN A 48 33.20 -0.45 -1.47
N ASP A 49 32.37 -1.48 -1.57
CA ASP A 49 32.68 -2.72 -2.26
C ASP A 49 31.60 -3.11 -3.28
N VAL A 50 30.38 -3.40 -2.80
CA VAL A 50 29.28 -3.93 -3.61
C VAL A 50 27.89 -3.44 -3.15
N ILE A 51 27.01 -3.22 -4.11
CA ILE A 51 25.59 -2.95 -3.88
C ILE A 51 24.75 -3.98 -4.66
N TYR A 52 23.76 -4.56 -3.98
CA TYR A 52 22.75 -5.43 -4.59
C TYR A 52 21.37 -4.79 -4.40
N ILE A 53 20.61 -4.66 -5.49
CA ILE A 53 19.23 -4.15 -5.44
C ILE A 53 18.31 -5.13 -6.15
N HIS A 54 17.22 -5.49 -5.48
CA HIS A 54 16.13 -6.25 -6.06
C HIS A 54 14.82 -5.58 -5.73
N ASP A 55 14.01 -5.27 -6.74
CA ASP A 55 12.69 -4.67 -6.59
C ASP A 55 11.69 -5.32 -7.55
N TRP A 56 10.40 -5.18 -7.26
CA TRP A 56 9.34 -5.43 -8.24
C TRP A 56 9.27 -4.26 -9.24
N TRP A 57 9.45 -3.03 -8.76
CA TRP A 57 9.60 -1.83 -9.60
C TRP A 57 10.64 -0.88 -9.00
N LEU A 58 11.51 -0.32 -9.83
CA LEU A 58 12.54 0.65 -9.44
C LEU A 58 12.45 1.88 -10.35
N SER A 59 12.33 3.07 -9.77
CA SER A 59 12.33 4.37 -10.48
C SER A 59 13.70 5.04 -10.30
N PRO A 60 14.57 5.12 -11.33
CA PRO A 60 15.93 5.64 -11.17
C PRO A 60 15.96 7.09 -10.66
N GLU A 61 14.98 7.91 -11.05
CA GLU A 61 14.90 9.33 -10.74
C GLU A 61 14.21 9.62 -9.38
N LEU A 62 13.97 8.58 -8.56
CA LEU A 62 13.38 8.71 -7.22
C LEU A 62 14.30 9.47 -6.24
N TYR A 63 13.71 10.39 -5.49
CA TYR A 63 14.37 11.13 -4.42
C TYR A 63 14.29 10.37 -3.09
N LEU A 64 15.42 9.92 -2.56
CA LEU A 64 15.50 9.15 -1.31
C LEU A 64 15.50 10.03 -0.03
N ARG A 65 15.72 11.34 -0.17
CA ARG A 65 15.58 12.35 0.88
C ARG A 65 14.70 13.50 0.35
N ARG A 66 13.93 14.14 1.24
CA ARG A 66 12.97 15.20 0.93
C ARG A 66 13.18 16.41 1.87
N PRO A 67 12.74 17.63 1.51
CA PRO A 67 12.15 18.00 0.22
C PRO A 67 13.18 17.94 -0.93
N PRO A 68 12.75 17.65 -2.18
CA PRO A 68 13.62 17.53 -3.35
C PRO A 68 14.54 18.74 -3.58
N CYS A 69 14.07 19.95 -3.27
CA CYS A 69 14.71 21.23 -3.56
C CYS A 69 16.03 21.51 -2.80
N ILE A 70 16.33 20.72 -1.76
CA ILE A 70 17.61 20.71 -1.03
C ILE A 70 18.29 19.32 -1.07
N SER A 71 17.70 18.38 -1.82
CA SER A 71 18.03 16.94 -1.81
C SER A 71 18.46 16.39 -3.16
N GLN A 72 18.72 17.22 -4.19
CA GLN A 72 18.88 16.77 -5.58
C GLN A 72 19.98 15.71 -5.81
N LYS A 73 21.02 15.67 -4.97
CA LYS A 73 22.09 14.66 -5.04
C LYS A 73 21.75 13.30 -4.38
N TRP A 74 20.65 13.25 -3.63
CA TRP A 74 20.09 12.06 -3.00
C TRP A 74 19.04 11.36 -3.88
N ARG A 75 18.97 11.73 -5.17
CA ARG A 75 18.28 11.01 -6.23
C ARG A 75 18.99 9.67 -6.50
N LEU A 76 18.24 8.58 -6.63
CA LEU A 76 18.77 7.21 -6.63
C LEU A 76 19.83 6.98 -7.73
N ASP A 77 19.53 7.35 -8.97
CA ASP A 77 20.43 7.29 -10.12
C ASP A 77 21.76 8.01 -9.91
N ARG A 78 21.74 9.26 -9.41
CA ARG A 78 22.93 10.07 -9.11
C ARG A 78 23.77 9.43 -8.01
N LEU A 79 23.12 8.91 -6.98
CA LEU A 79 23.79 8.23 -5.87
C LEU A 79 24.45 6.93 -6.35
N LEU A 80 23.76 6.10 -7.14
CA LEU A 80 24.34 4.89 -7.74
C LEU A 80 25.48 5.24 -8.72
N GLN A 81 25.34 6.27 -9.56
CA GLN A 81 26.40 6.71 -10.46
C GLN A 81 27.65 7.21 -9.69
N LYS A 82 27.47 7.94 -8.59
CA LYS A 82 28.55 8.35 -7.69
C LYS A 82 29.32 7.13 -7.17
N LYS A 83 28.62 6.16 -6.55
CA LYS A 83 29.26 4.96 -5.99
C LYS A 83 29.92 4.10 -7.06
N ALA A 84 29.30 3.98 -8.23
CA ALA A 84 29.86 3.27 -9.38
C ALA A 84 31.17 3.91 -9.88
N ARG A 85 31.27 5.25 -9.92
CA ARG A 85 32.50 6.00 -10.24
C ARG A 85 33.57 5.90 -9.15
N GLU A 86 33.18 5.79 -7.88
CA GLU A 86 34.08 5.52 -6.75
C GLU A 86 34.63 4.07 -6.77
N GLY A 87 34.07 3.20 -7.61
CA GLY A 87 34.57 1.85 -7.89
C GLY A 87 33.65 0.72 -7.46
N VAL A 88 32.58 1.02 -6.71
CA VAL A 88 31.61 0.04 -6.21
C VAL A 88 30.92 -0.69 -7.36
N LYS A 89 30.81 -2.03 -7.30
CA LYS A 89 30.02 -2.81 -8.26
C LYS A 89 28.55 -2.84 -7.85
N ILE A 90 27.64 -2.60 -8.79
CA ILE A 90 26.21 -2.47 -8.52
C ILE A 90 25.44 -3.49 -9.36
N PHE A 91 24.76 -4.41 -8.70
CA PHE A 91 24.04 -5.52 -9.33
C PHE A 91 22.55 -5.39 -9.06
N VAL A 92 21.75 -5.23 -10.11
CA VAL A 92 20.31 -4.98 -10.03
C VAL A 92 19.54 -6.12 -10.68
N ILE A 93 18.50 -6.61 -10.01
CA ILE A 93 17.48 -7.47 -10.62
C ILE A 93 16.13 -6.76 -10.46
N VAL A 94 15.43 -6.52 -11.56
CA VAL A 94 14.07 -5.96 -11.54
C VAL A 94 13.10 -6.93 -12.22
N TYR A 95 11.86 -6.98 -11.73
CA TYR A 95 10.81 -7.75 -12.40
C TYR A 95 10.58 -7.25 -13.83
N ARG A 96 10.38 -8.18 -14.76
CA ARG A 96 10.02 -7.88 -16.14
C ARG A 96 8.50 -7.89 -16.28
N ASN A 97 7.90 -6.70 -16.29
CA ASN A 97 6.49 -6.52 -16.56
C ASN A 97 6.04 -7.10 -17.91
N VAL A 98 4.76 -7.43 -18.00
CA VAL A 98 4.02 -7.55 -19.25
C VAL A 98 3.48 -6.16 -19.59
N GLU A 99 4.00 -5.57 -20.67
CA GLU A 99 3.82 -4.14 -21.00
C GLU A 99 2.35 -3.71 -21.14
N GLN A 100 1.47 -4.62 -21.58
CA GLN A 100 0.03 -4.36 -21.75
C GLN A 100 -0.80 -4.51 -20.46
N ALA A 101 -0.18 -4.92 -19.34
CA ALA A 101 -0.88 -5.29 -18.11
C ALA A 101 -0.34 -4.64 -16.83
N ILE A 102 0.92 -4.18 -16.82
CA ILE A 102 1.56 -3.55 -15.65
C ILE A 102 2.49 -2.41 -16.14
N PRO A 103 2.18 -1.13 -15.88
CA PRO A 103 2.83 0.01 -16.56
C PRO A 103 4.14 0.51 -15.92
N ILE A 104 4.87 -0.35 -15.21
CA ILE A 104 6.10 -0.01 -14.45
C ILE A 104 7.38 0.17 -15.29
N ASP A 105 7.27 0.16 -16.62
CA ASP A 105 8.36 0.23 -17.62
C ASP A 105 9.76 -0.25 -17.15
N SER A 106 9.89 -1.56 -16.95
CA SER A 106 11.18 -2.14 -16.61
C SER A 106 12.25 -1.98 -17.70
N GLU A 107 11.88 -1.68 -18.96
CA GLU A 107 12.82 -1.44 -20.06
C GLU A 107 13.52 -0.09 -19.87
N TYR A 108 12.76 0.98 -19.59
CA TYR A 108 13.29 2.29 -19.24
C TYR A 108 14.23 2.20 -18.03
N THR A 109 13.76 1.66 -16.91
CA THR A 109 14.54 1.44 -15.68
C THR A 109 15.89 0.77 -15.96
N LYS A 110 15.89 -0.27 -16.80
CA LYS A 110 17.11 -0.98 -17.17
C LYS A 110 18.07 -0.09 -17.97
N PHE A 111 17.58 0.63 -18.97
CA PHE A 111 18.46 1.42 -19.84
C PHE A 111 18.99 2.68 -19.18
N SER A 112 18.19 3.39 -18.38
CA SER A 112 18.66 4.51 -17.54
C SER A 112 19.84 4.05 -16.67
N LEU A 113 19.64 3.01 -15.84
CA LEU A 113 20.68 2.49 -14.94
C LEU A 113 21.93 1.96 -15.68
N LEU A 114 21.76 1.25 -16.81
CA LEU A 114 22.89 0.74 -17.61
C LEU A 114 23.68 1.84 -18.35
N ASN A 115 23.14 3.05 -18.47
CA ASN A 115 23.84 4.17 -19.12
C ASN A 115 24.61 5.04 -18.10
N LEU A 116 24.41 4.84 -16.79
CA LEU A 116 25.09 5.61 -15.74
C LEU A 116 26.60 5.32 -15.64
N HIS A 117 26.99 4.03 -15.63
CA HIS A 117 28.39 3.57 -15.50
C HIS A 117 28.53 2.06 -15.76
N ASP A 118 29.69 1.59 -16.27
CA ASP A 118 29.95 0.17 -16.56
C ASP A 118 30.03 -0.74 -15.31
N ASN A 119 30.17 -0.16 -14.11
CA ASN A 119 30.07 -0.92 -12.85
C ASN A 119 28.62 -1.27 -12.46
N ILE A 120 27.61 -0.76 -13.18
CA ILE A 120 26.19 -1.07 -12.95
C ILE A 120 25.71 -2.14 -13.93
N MET A 121 25.14 -3.22 -13.41
CA MET A 121 24.70 -4.38 -14.19
C MET A 121 23.26 -4.76 -13.84
N VAL A 122 22.37 -4.80 -14.84
CA VAL A 122 20.92 -4.95 -14.63
C VAL A 122 20.36 -6.17 -15.36
N GLN A 123 19.71 -7.07 -14.62
CA GLN A 123 18.92 -8.19 -15.15
C GLN A 123 17.41 -7.92 -15.05
N ARG A 124 16.63 -8.43 -16.01
CA ARG A 124 15.16 -8.43 -16.01
C ARG A 124 14.64 -9.86 -16.10
N SER A 125 13.69 -10.24 -15.25
CA SER A 125 13.15 -11.59 -15.14
C SER A 125 11.68 -11.60 -14.67
N PRO A 126 10.83 -12.56 -15.05
CA PRO A 126 11.07 -13.69 -15.95
C PRO A 126 11.18 -13.30 -17.42
N ASN A 127 11.56 -14.26 -18.27
CA ASN A 127 11.29 -14.17 -19.71
C ASN A 127 10.04 -15.00 -20.02
N GLN A 128 8.90 -14.31 -20.11
CA GLN A 128 7.55 -14.88 -20.09
C GLN A 128 7.40 -15.99 -21.14
N PHE A 129 7.74 -15.71 -22.40
CA PHE A 129 7.69 -16.67 -23.52
C PHE A 129 8.63 -17.89 -23.36
N LYS A 130 9.69 -17.80 -22.55
CA LYS A 130 10.63 -18.93 -22.34
C LYS A 130 10.24 -19.82 -21.17
N LYS A 131 9.66 -19.25 -20.11
CA LYS A 131 9.22 -20.01 -18.92
C LYS A 131 7.72 -20.38 -18.94
N ASN A 132 6.99 -19.93 -19.98
CA ASN A 132 5.53 -19.85 -19.99
C ASN A 132 4.96 -19.06 -18.79
N GLN A 133 5.74 -18.08 -18.29
CA GLN A 133 5.50 -17.42 -17.01
C GLN A 133 4.95 -16.01 -17.21
N PHE A 134 3.63 -15.92 -17.35
CA PHE A 134 2.92 -14.65 -17.57
C PHE A 134 2.24 -14.12 -16.30
N PHE A 135 1.93 -14.98 -15.33
CA PHE A 135 1.10 -14.64 -14.16
C PHE A 135 1.87 -14.29 -12.87
N TYR A 136 3.14 -14.68 -12.77
CA TYR A 136 3.92 -14.57 -11.52
C TYR A 136 5.09 -13.60 -11.67
N ALA A 137 5.42 -12.93 -10.58
CA ALA A 137 6.42 -11.88 -10.49
C ALA A 137 7.54 -12.23 -9.50
N HIS A 138 8.65 -11.52 -9.62
CA HIS A 138 9.59 -11.39 -8.52
C HIS A 138 9.14 -10.19 -7.70
N HIS A 139 8.66 -10.42 -6.48
CA HIS A 139 7.93 -9.42 -5.70
C HIS A 139 8.72 -8.94 -4.47
N GLU A 140 9.81 -9.62 -4.13
CA GLU A 140 10.74 -9.17 -3.09
C GLU A 140 11.36 -7.78 -3.35
N LYS A 141 11.48 -7.02 -2.25
CA LYS A 141 12.20 -5.74 -2.18
C LYS A 141 13.37 -5.88 -1.22
N ILE A 142 14.59 -5.87 -1.74
CA ILE A 142 15.83 -5.96 -0.95
C ILE A 142 16.93 -5.05 -1.50
N CYS A 143 17.55 -4.28 -0.62
CA CYS A 143 18.77 -3.52 -0.90
C CYS A 143 19.87 -4.00 0.06
N ILE A 144 21.06 -4.33 -0.46
CA ILE A 144 22.18 -4.87 0.34
C ILE A 144 23.45 -4.12 -0.01
N VAL A 145 24.19 -3.69 1.01
CA VAL A 145 25.45 -2.94 0.90
C VAL A 145 26.58 -3.73 1.56
N ASP A 146 27.67 -3.92 0.82
CA ASP A 146 28.94 -4.52 1.25
C ASP A 146 28.81 -5.89 1.98
N HIS A 147 27.71 -6.60 1.75
CA HIS A 147 27.26 -7.80 2.45
C HIS A 147 26.90 -7.66 3.94
N ASP A 148 27.18 -6.52 4.57
CA ASP A 148 27.08 -6.34 6.03
C ASP A 148 25.86 -5.51 6.47
N VAL A 149 25.20 -4.78 5.56
CA VAL A 149 23.89 -4.14 5.81
C VAL A 149 22.91 -4.58 4.74
N ALA A 150 21.70 -4.99 5.14
CA ALA A 150 20.61 -5.30 4.23
C ALA A 150 19.29 -4.69 4.69
N PHE A 151 18.42 -4.42 3.73
CA PHE A 151 17.07 -3.94 3.90
C PHE A 151 16.09 -4.96 3.28
N VAL A 152 14.95 -5.19 3.93
CA VAL A 152 13.87 -6.08 3.48
C VAL A 152 12.52 -5.58 3.98
N GLY A 153 11.47 -5.64 3.15
CA GLY A 153 10.14 -5.12 3.51
C GLY A 153 9.15 -5.09 2.35
N GLY A 154 8.09 -4.30 2.51
CA GLY A 154 7.10 -4.03 1.44
C GLY A 154 7.50 -2.89 0.48
N ILE A 155 8.49 -2.06 0.84
CA ILE A 155 8.81 -0.80 0.15
C ILE A 155 9.77 -1.02 -1.03
N ASP A 156 9.24 -0.90 -2.26
CA ASP A 156 10.01 -0.81 -3.50
C ASP A 156 10.73 0.55 -3.62
N LEU A 157 11.89 0.60 -4.29
CA LEU A 157 12.57 1.87 -4.64
C LEU A 157 11.97 2.53 -5.90
N CYS A 158 10.66 2.82 -5.88
CA CYS A 158 9.93 3.47 -6.97
C CYS A 158 8.94 4.56 -6.53
N PHE A 159 8.31 5.21 -7.51
CA PHE A 159 7.38 6.32 -7.28
C PHE A 159 6.14 5.92 -6.45
N GLY A 160 5.66 6.87 -5.64
CA GLY A 160 4.48 6.74 -4.79
C GLY A 160 4.71 5.94 -3.50
N ARG A 161 5.92 5.41 -3.26
CA ARG A 161 6.30 4.67 -2.04
C ARG A 161 6.90 5.53 -0.94
N TRP A 162 7.35 6.74 -1.26
CA TRP A 162 7.75 7.69 -0.23
C TRP A 162 6.48 8.25 0.43
N ASP A 163 6.45 8.24 1.75
CA ASP A 163 5.46 8.94 2.57
C ASP A 163 6.04 9.20 3.96
N ASN A 164 5.39 10.03 4.76
CA ASN A 164 5.72 10.30 6.16
C ASN A 164 4.51 10.01 7.07
N PRO A 165 4.67 9.92 8.40
CA PRO A 165 3.60 9.53 9.32
C PRO A 165 2.41 10.52 9.38
N GLN A 166 2.54 11.68 8.74
CA GLN A 166 1.49 12.68 8.57
C GLN A 166 0.61 12.41 7.31
N HIS A 167 1.01 11.47 6.45
CA HIS A 167 0.26 10.89 5.33
C HIS A 167 -0.48 11.90 4.42
N PRO A 168 0.17 13.01 3.99
CA PRO A 168 -0.51 14.15 3.37
C PRO A 168 -1.24 13.81 2.07
N LEU A 169 -2.51 14.25 1.97
CA LEU A 169 -3.37 14.08 0.79
C LEU A 169 -3.04 15.05 -0.36
N THR A 170 -2.39 16.18 -0.07
CA THR A 170 -2.22 17.31 -0.98
C THR A 170 -0.79 17.83 -0.98
N ASP A 171 -0.35 18.31 -2.14
CA ASP A 171 1.00 18.84 -2.36
C ASP A 171 1.04 19.81 -3.56
N ASP A 172 0.09 20.75 -3.61
CA ASP A 172 -0.08 21.75 -4.68
C ASP A 172 0.85 22.99 -4.53
N ARG A 173 1.92 22.82 -3.74
CA ARG A 173 2.94 23.82 -3.43
C ARG A 173 3.91 24.05 -4.61
N PRO A 174 4.72 25.14 -4.60
CA PRO A 174 5.85 25.31 -5.52
C PRO A 174 6.88 24.18 -5.37
N THR A 175 7.63 23.86 -6.42
CA THR A 175 8.61 22.76 -6.37
C THR A 175 9.80 23.04 -5.44
N GLY A 176 10.03 24.32 -5.11
CA GLY A 176 11.24 24.80 -4.45
C GLY A 176 12.47 24.81 -5.36
N MET A 177 12.35 24.35 -6.61
CA MET A 177 13.42 24.43 -7.60
C MET A 177 13.48 25.82 -8.24
N GLU A 178 12.39 26.60 -8.17
CA GLU A 178 12.24 27.93 -8.75
C GLU A 178 13.35 28.91 -8.29
N ALA A 179 13.52 30.01 -9.05
CA ALA A 179 14.59 30.99 -8.82
C ALA A 179 14.13 32.18 -7.93
N ASP A 180 13.07 31.98 -7.15
CA ASP A 180 12.51 32.95 -6.21
C ASP A 180 13.20 32.82 -4.83
N GLY A 181 14.27 33.58 -4.64
CA GLY A 181 15.05 33.61 -3.38
C GLY A 181 14.33 34.13 -2.12
N ASN A 182 13.00 34.13 -2.12
CA ASN A 182 12.12 34.57 -1.02
C ASN A 182 11.41 33.39 -0.31
N THR A 183 11.23 32.25 -1.00
CA THR A 183 10.42 31.13 -0.48
C THR A 183 11.27 30.16 0.34
N PRO A 184 10.85 29.78 1.57
CA PRO A 184 11.55 28.77 2.37
C PRO A 184 11.67 27.42 1.66
N ARG A 185 12.77 26.69 1.91
CA ARG A 185 13.09 25.40 1.26
C ARG A 185 13.03 24.26 2.26
N ASP A 186 11.82 24.02 2.75
CA ASP A 186 11.46 23.04 3.78
C ASP A 186 10.22 22.24 3.37
N ALA A 187 9.78 21.34 4.24
CA ALA A 187 8.65 20.43 4.02
C ALA A 187 7.27 21.08 4.16
N GLU A 188 7.18 22.33 4.64
CA GLU A 188 5.93 23.09 4.68
C GLU A 188 5.70 23.90 3.40
N HIS A 189 6.75 24.54 2.87
CA HIS A 189 6.66 25.52 1.79
C HIS A 189 6.92 24.96 0.39
N CYS A 190 7.63 23.84 0.26
CA CYS A 190 7.96 23.20 -1.02
C CYS A 190 7.23 21.87 -1.21
N GLN A 191 7.10 21.42 -2.46
CA GLN A 191 6.62 20.08 -2.77
C GLN A 191 7.46 18.99 -2.07
N LEU A 192 6.75 17.96 -1.59
CA LEU A 192 7.35 16.72 -1.14
C LEU A 192 7.40 15.69 -2.27
N PHE A 193 6.39 15.64 -3.15
CA PHE A 193 6.17 14.59 -4.15
C PHE A 193 6.27 15.17 -5.57
N PRO A 194 7.45 15.21 -6.21
CA PRO A 194 7.63 15.88 -7.50
C PRO A 194 7.07 15.03 -8.66
N GLY A 195 6.30 15.65 -9.56
CA GLY A 195 5.81 15.05 -10.80
C GLY A 195 5.13 13.69 -10.60
N LYS A 196 5.68 12.65 -11.25
CA LYS A 196 5.16 11.27 -11.20
C LYS A 196 5.12 10.67 -9.78
N ASP A 197 5.84 11.19 -8.80
CA ASP A 197 5.79 10.71 -7.41
C ASP A 197 4.49 11.10 -6.68
N TYR A 198 3.74 12.08 -7.18
CA TYR A 198 2.39 12.39 -6.71
C TYR A 198 1.37 11.48 -7.40
N SER A 199 1.04 10.35 -6.79
CA SER A 199 0.23 9.27 -7.40
C SER A 199 -1.08 8.97 -6.66
N ASN A 200 -2.16 8.72 -7.41
CA ASN A 200 -3.34 8.00 -6.92
C ASN A 200 -3.74 6.89 -7.93
N PRO A 201 -3.19 5.67 -7.80
CA PRO A 201 -3.46 4.55 -8.69
C PRO A 201 -4.95 4.17 -8.87
N ARG A 202 -5.84 4.59 -7.96
CA ARG A 202 -7.29 4.38 -8.11
C ARG A 202 -7.94 5.34 -9.11
N VAL A 203 -7.34 6.51 -9.31
CA VAL A 203 -7.78 7.53 -10.28
C VAL A 203 -7.12 7.28 -11.64
N LEU A 204 -5.80 7.08 -11.67
CA LEU A 204 -5.04 6.83 -12.89
C LEU A 204 -3.75 6.05 -12.56
N ASP A 205 -3.49 4.94 -13.25
CA ASP A 205 -2.21 4.23 -13.16
C ASP A 205 -1.10 4.98 -13.91
N PHE A 206 0.15 4.66 -13.63
CA PHE A 206 1.33 5.36 -14.14
C PHE A 206 1.44 5.30 -15.67
N PHE A 207 1.92 6.40 -16.28
CA PHE A 207 2.21 6.48 -17.71
C PHE A 207 3.43 7.38 -17.99
N LYS A 208 4.06 7.19 -19.14
CA LYS A 208 5.29 7.92 -19.57
C LYS A 208 6.33 8.02 -18.44
N LEU A 209 6.83 6.88 -17.94
CA LEU A 209 7.84 6.91 -16.86
C LEU A 209 9.17 7.53 -17.30
N ASN A 210 9.37 7.70 -18.61
CA ASN A 210 10.45 8.48 -19.22
C ASN A 210 10.34 10.01 -19.04
N GLU A 211 9.22 10.51 -18.53
CA GLU A 211 8.95 11.92 -18.23
C GLU A 211 8.62 12.04 -16.72
N PRO A 212 9.62 11.97 -15.82
CA PRO A 212 9.42 11.81 -14.37
C PRO A 212 8.88 13.05 -13.67
N TYR A 213 9.13 14.24 -14.20
CA TYR A 213 8.63 15.52 -13.66
C TYR A 213 7.28 15.96 -14.26
N GLU A 214 6.76 15.23 -15.25
CA GLU A 214 5.41 15.48 -15.78
C GLU A 214 4.35 15.13 -14.72
N GLU A 215 3.39 16.02 -14.53
CA GLU A 215 2.27 15.81 -13.60
C GLU A 215 1.25 14.83 -14.18
N MET A 216 0.78 13.88 -13.37
CA MET A 216 -0.32 12.97 -13.76
C MET A 216 -1.72 13.56 -13.54
N TYR A 217 -1.83 14.63 -12.74
CA TYR A 217 -3.09 15.22 -12.32
C TYR A 217 -3.00 16.74 -12.16
N ASP A 218 -4.16 17.39 -12.11
CA ASP A 218 -4.28 18.72 -11.52
C ASP A 218 -4.27 18.59 -9.98
N ARG A 219 -3.16 18.98 -9.35
CA ARG A 219 -2.97 18.93 -7.88
C ARG A 219 -3.98 19.78 -7.09
N SER A 220 -4.64 20.75 -7.73
CA SER A 220 -5.70 21.56 -7.10
C SER A 220 -7.06 20.85 -7.06
N LYS A 221 -7.17 19.66 -7.68
CA LYS A 221 -8.42 18.88 -7.80
C LYS A 221 -8.31 17.42 -7.36
N THR A 222 -7.15 16.80 -7.57
CA THR A 222 -6.93 15.37 -7.27
C THR A 222 -5.97 15.21 -6.10
N VAL A 223 -6.42 14.56 -5.03
CA VAL A 223 -5.57 14.11 -3.91
C VAL A 223 -4.70 12.93 -4.33
N ARG A 224 -3.47 12.85 -3.80
CA ARG A 224 -2.69 11.60 -3.82
C ARG A 224 -3.34 10.57 -2.89
N MET A 225 -3.03 9.29 -3.10
CA MET A 225 -3.36 8.23 -2.16
C MET A 225 -2.15 8.00 -1.23
N PRO A 226 -2.26 8.21 0.09
CA PRO A 226 -1.16 7.94 1.02
C PRO A 226 -0.76 6.47 1.04
N TRP A 227 0.50 6.22 1.41
CA TRP A 227 1.15 4.91 1.31
C TRP A 227 1.82 4.55 2.64
N HIS A 228 1.17 3.67 3.39
CA HIS A 228 1.70 3.16 4.66
C HIS A 228 2.29 1.77 4.48
N ASP A 229 3.53 1.58 4.92
CA ASP A 229 4.32 0.39 4.62
C ASP A 229 5.42 0.18 5.66
N ILE A 230 5.93 -1.05 5.75
CA ILE A 230 6.90 -1.45 6.77
C ILE A 230 8.07 -2.19 6.12
N ALA A 231 9.27 -1.80 6.54
CA ALA A 231 10.51 -2.45 6.19
C ALA A 231 11.41 -2.63 7.43
N MET A 232 12.55 -3.26 7.24
CA MET A 232 13.53 -3.50 8.28
C MET A 232 14.95 -3.45 7.72
N GLN A 233 15.85 -2.78 8.46
CA GLN A 233 17.29 -2.94 8.31
C GLN A 233 17.77 -4.11 9.17
N VAL A 234 18.60 -5.00 8.60
CA VAL A 234 19.31 -6.06 9.33
C VAL A 234 20.81 -5.98 9.03
N VAL A 235 21.64 -6.33 10.01
CA VAL A 235 23.10 -6.11 9.95
C VAL A 235 23.87 -7.39 10.30
N GLY A 236 25.02 -7.58 9.65
CA GLY A 236 25.90 -8.73 9.85
C GLY A 236 25.40 -9.98 9.12
N GLN A 237 25.35 -11.12 9.83
CA GLN A 237 25.05 -12.41 9.18
C GLN A 237 23.68 -12.47 8.45
N PRO A 238 22.57 -11.91 8.95
CA PRO A 238 21.31 -11.87 8.18
C PRO A 238 21.43 -11.15 6.82
N ALA A 239 22.27 -10.12 6.70
CA ALA A 239 22.55 -9.45 5.43
C ALA A 239 23.35 -10.33 4.46
N ARG A 240 24.23 -11.19 4.99
CA ARG A 240 24.95 -12.23 4.23
C ARG A 240 24.02 -13.37 3.80
N ASP A 241 23.02 -13.70 4.62
CA ASP A 241 21.98 -14.68 4.28
C ASP A 241 21.07 -14.17 3.14
N LEU A 242 20.64 -12.89 3.19
CA LEU A 242 19.95 -12.22 2.08
C LEU A 242 20.84 -12.11 0.82
N THR A 243 22.15 -11.87 0.99
CA THR A 243 23.09 -11.89 -0.14
C THR A 243 23.11 -13.26 -0.81
N ARG A 244 23.11 -14.36 -0.06
CA ARG A 244 23.09 -15.73 -0.61
C ARG A 244 21.87 -15.96 -1.50
N HIS A 245 20.69 -15.47 -1.09
CA HIS A 245 19.46 -15.49 -1.89
C HIS A 245 19.60 -14.68 -3.20
N PHE A 246 20.10 -13.43 -3.12
CA PHE A 246 20.35 -12.61 -4.31
C PHE A 246 21.34 -13.29 -5.28
N VAL A 247 22.48 -13.77 -4.77
CA VAL A 247 23.52 -14.45 -5.55
C VAL A 247 23.00 -15.74 -6.19
N GLN A 248 22.15 -16.50 -5.49
CA GLN A 248 21.49 -17.67 -6.05
C GLN A 248 20.64 -17.28 -7.27
N ARG A 249 19.78 -16.25 -7.16
CA ARG A 249 18.95 -15.79 -8.29
C ARG A 249 19.80 -15.21 -9.42
N TRP A 250 20.77 -14.35 -9.13
CA TRP A 250 21.66 -13.76 -10.14
C TRP A 250 22.34 -14.83 -11.01
N ASN A 251 22.89 -15.86 -10.36
CA ASN A 251 23.58 -16.96 -11.02
C ASN A 251 22.62 -17.90 -11.77
N TYR A 252 21.40 -18.09 -11.25
CA TYR A 252 20.32 -18.82 -11.93
C TYR A 252 19.93 -18.12 -13.23
N LEU A 253 19.63 -16.81 -13.19
CA LEU A 253 19.26 -16.01 -14.37
C LEU A 253 20.39 -15.94 -15.42
N ARG A 254 21.66 -15.81 -14.99
CA ARG A 254 22.84 -15.92 -15.87
C ARG A 254 22.96 -17.32 -16.50
N ARG A 255 22.46 -18.37 -15.82
CA ARG A 255 22.20 -19.73 -16.33
C ARG A 255 21.36 -19.74 -17.63
N GLU A 256 20.26 -18.99 -17.64
CA GLU A 256 19.20 -19.11 -18.66
C GLU A 256 19.45 -18.29 -19.93
N ARG A 257 20.31 -17.27 -19.84
CA ARG A 257 20.58 -16.33 -20.93
C ARG A 257 22.04 -15.88 -20.91
N LYS A 258 22.76 -16.11 -22.01
CA LYS A 258 23.99 -15.35 -22.31
C LYS A 258 23.61 -13.86 -22.40
N PRO A 259 24.15 -12.98 -21.53
CA PRO A 259 23.77 -11.58 -21.49
C PRO A 259 24.34 -10.80 -22.68
N THR A 260 23.76 -9.64 -22.98
CA THR A 260 24.15 -8.80 -24.13
C THR A 260 25.34 -7.88 -23.84
N ARG A 261 25.48 -7.42 -22.60
CA ARG A 261 26.76 -6.97 -22.04
C ARG A 261 27.37 -8.13 -21.24
N PRO A 262 28.70 -8.25 -21.11
CA PRO A 262 29.30 -9.16 -20.15
C PRO A 262 28.78 -8.88 -18.73
N MET A 263 28.56 -9.94 -17.95
CA MET A 263 28.22 -9.88 -16.51
C MET A 263 28.91 -11.08 -15.83
N PRO A 264 29.37 -11.01 -14.57
CA PRO A 264 30.06 -12.11 -13.90
C PRO A 264 29.10 -13.14 -13.28
N PHE A 265 29.62 -14.32 -12.90
CA PHE A 265 29.02 -15.10 -11.82
C PHE A 265 29.42 -14.48 -10.48
N LEU A 266 28.49 -14.41 -9.54
CA LEU A 266 28.75 -13.95 -8.18
C LEU A 266 29.05 -15.15 -7.27
N LEU A 267 29.91 -14.96 -6.28
CA LEU A 267 30.08 -15.91 -5.18
C LEU A 267 29.33 -15.42 -3.93
N PRO A 268 28.70 -16.33 -3.15
CA PRO A 268 28.15 -15.93 -1.87
C PRO A 268 29.28 -15.53 -0.92
N PRO A 269 29.08 -14.53 -0.05
CA PRO A 269 30.09 -14.12 0.92
C PRO A 269 30.41 -15.28 1.88
N PRO A 270 31.62 -15.30 2.47
CA PRO A 270 31.86 -16.14 3.65
C PRO A 270 30.94 -15.69 4.78
N ASP A 271 30.56 -16.63 5.64
CA ASP A 271 29.83 -16.30 6.86
C ASP A 271 30.71 -15.42 7.77
N ALA A 272 30.09 -14.48 8.49
CA ALA A 272 30.78 -13.46 9.26
C ALA A 272 31.52 -14.05 10.47
N ASN A 273 32.69 -13.50 10.77
CA ASN A 273 33.31 -13.73 12.07
C ASN A 273 32.58 -12.90 13.13
N HIS A 274 31.98 -13.55 14.13
CA HIS A 274 31.29 -12.86 15.23
C HIS A 274 32.20 -11.86 15.95
N ALA A 275 33.48 -12.20 16.15
CA ALA A 275 34.44 -11.29 16.78
C ALA A 275 34.77 -10.06 15.90
N ASP A 276 34.66 -10.15 14.58
CA ASP A 276 34.80 -8.98 13.70
C ASP A 276 33.55 -8.07 13.81
N LEU A 277 32.35 -8.66 13.88
CA LEU A 277 31.09 -7.90 14.05
C LEU A 277 31.04 -7.20 15.42
N GLU A 278 31.42 -7.88 16.49
CA GLU A 278 31.50 -7.30 17.85
C GLU A 278 32.54 -6.18 17.91
N ALA A 279 33.72 -6.37 17.29
CA ALA A 279 34.76 -5.33 17.23
C ALA A 279 34.37 -4.09 16.40
N LEU A 280 33.46 -4.26 15.43
CA LEU A 280 32.88 -3.17 14.64
C LEU A 280 31.64 -2.53 15.28
N GLY A 281 31.13 -3.07 16.40
CA GLY A 281 29.88 -2.60 17.03
C GLY A 281 28.62 -2.98 16.25
N LEU A 282 28.68 -3.99 15.39
CA LEU A 282 27.59 -4.44 14.51
C LEU A 282 26.76 -5.60 15.09
N SER A 283 27.05 -6.00 16.33
CA SER A 283 26.25 -6.92 17.15
C SER A 283 25.03 -6.24 17.75
N GLY A 284 23.91 -6.96 17.87
CA GLY A 284 22.69 -6.49 18.54
C GLY A 284 22.06 -7.55 19.45
N THR A 285 20.83 -7.31 19.91
CA THR A 285 20.10 -8.20 20.83
C THR A 285 19.17 -9.19 20.15
N CYS A 286 18.94 -9.07 18.84
CA CYS A 286 17.90 -9.83 18.16
C CYS A 286 18.36 -11.24 17.72
N GLU A 287 17.45 -12.20 17.87
CA GLU A 287 17.43 -13.43 17.09
C GLU A 287 16.66 -13.17 15.78
N VAL A 288 17.35 -13.22 14.64
CA VAL A 288 16.81 -12.97 13.30
C VAL A 288 16.91 -14.24 12.45
N GLN A 289 15.89 -14.53 11.65
CA GLN A 289 15.98 -15.57 10.61
C GLN A 289 15.37 -15.07 9.31
N ILE A 290 16.10 -15.21 8.21
CA ILE A 290 15.60 -14.89 6.86
C ILE A 290 14.68 -16.02 6.39
N LEU A 291 13.61 -15.66 5.69
CA LEU A 291 12.57 -16.53 5.14
C LEU A 291 12.30 -16.13 3.68
N ARG A 292 11.81 -17.04 2.85
CA ARG A 292 11.41 -16.73 1.47
C ARG A 292 10.30 -17.62 0.94
N SER A 293 9.68 -17.15 -0.13
CA SER A 293 8.85 -17.96 -1.04
C SER A 293 9.63 -18.13 -2.34
N ALA A 294 9.91 -19.37 -2.75
CA ALA A 294 10.66 -19.66 -3.97
C ALA A 294 10.45 -21.08 -4.52
N GLY A 295 10.68 -21.25 -5.83
CA GLY A 295 10.49 -22.52 -6.52
C GLY A 295 11.29 -22.65 -7.82
N ASP A 296 10.85 -23.56 -8.69
CA ASP A 296 11.52 -23.92 -9.95
C ASP A 296 11.72 -22.73 -10.90
N TRP A 297 10.65 -21.99 -11.22
CA TRP A 297 10.74 -20.87 -12.16
C TRP A 297 11.53 -19.66 -11.62
N SER A 298 11.60 -19.50 -10.29
CA SER A 298 12.14 -18.29 -9.65
C SER A 298 13.58 -18.42 -9.15
N LEU A 299 14.00 -19.61 -8.69
CA LEU A 299 15.36 -19.91 -8.24
C LEU A 299 15.97 -21.20 -8.81
N GLY A 300 15.23 -21.98 -9.61
CA GLY A 300 15.69 -23.28 -10.12
C GLY A 300 15.70 -24.38 -9.04
N LEU A 301 14.80 -24.29 -8.06
CA LEU A 301 14.58 -25.35 -7.08
C LEU A 301 13.78 -26.49 -7.70
N SER A 302 14.15 -27.74 -7.41
CA SER A 302 13.33 -28.92 -7.74
C SER A 302 11.92 -28.77 -7.16
N ARG A 303 10.88 -29.31 -7.82
CA ARG A 303 9.49 -29.26 -7.31
C ARG A 303 9.36 -29.68 -5.85
N ASP A 304 9.98 -30.79 -5.46
CA ASP A 304 9.97 -31.35 -4.10
C ASP A 304 10.83 -30.55 -3.09
N GLY A 305 11.43 -29.45 -3.54
CA GLY A 305 12.19 -28.48 -2.75
C GLY A 305 11.71 -27.05 -2.99
N THR A 306 10.43 -26.87 -3.34
CA THR A 306 9.75 -25.57 -3.28
C THR A 306 9.76 -25.08 -1.83
N GLU A 307 10.14 -23.82 -1.60
CA GLU A 307 10.27 -23.25 -0.27
C GLU A 307 9.13 -22.26 -0.01
N CYS A 308 8.37 -22.50 1.06
CA CYS A 308 7.29 -21.65 1.57
C CYS A 308 7.55 -21.24 3.04
N SER A 309 8.81 -20.95 3.36
CA SER A 309 9.27 -20.77 4.75
C SER A 309 8.64 -19.54 5.44
N ILE A 310 8.14 -18.57 4.65
CA ILE A 310 7.30 -17.46 5.15
C ILE A 310 5.95 -17.98 5.69
N GLN A 311 5.21 -18.76 4.92
CA GLN A 311 3.92 -19.33 5.33
C GLN A 311 4.10 -20.23 6.56
N ASN A 312 5.13 -21.08 6.55
CA ASN A 312 5.46 -21.95 7.68
C ASN A 312 5.73 -21.15 8.96
N ALA A 313 6.36 -19.97 8.87
CA ALA A 313 6.54 -19.08 10.02
C ALA A 313 5.22 -18.43 10.46
N TYR A 314 4.44 -17.84 9.54
CA TYR A 314 3.13 -17.22 9.82
C TYR A 314 2.19 -18.15 10.57
N VAL A 315 1.97 -19.36 10.02
CA VAL A 315 1.12 -20.40 10.63
C VAL A 315 1.64 -20.71 12.04
N LYS A 316 2.95 -20.92 12.19
CA LYS A 316 3.53 -21.41 13.44
C LYS A 316 3.52 -20.38 14.57
N ILE A 317 3.68 -19.09 14.28
CA ILE A 317 3.57 -18.04 15.30
C ILE A 317 2.13 -17.73 15.69
N ILE A 318 1.16 -17.96 14.81
CA ILE A 318 -0.28 -17.88 15.14
C ILE A 318 -0.67 -19.07 16.03
N GLU A 319 -0.28 -20.31 15.68
CA GLU A 319 -0.45 -21.50 16.52
C GLU A 319 0.09 -21.28 17.96
N GLU A 320 1.30 -20.72 18.08
CA GLU A 320 2.01 -20.56 19.37
C GLU A 320 1.66 -19.28 20.14
N SER A 321 0.83 -18.39 19.56
CA SER A 321 0.42 -17.13 20.19
C SER A 321 -0.32 -17.34 21.51
N GLN A 322 -0.03 -16.49 22.50
CA GLN A 322 -0.57 -16.59 23.86
C GLN A 322 -1.76 -15.64 24.08
N HIS A 323 -1.66 -14.38 23.64
CA HIS A 323 -2.60 -13.31 23.98
C HIS A 323 -2.99 -12.42 22.79
N PHE A 324 -2.05 -12.07 21.91
CA PHE A 324 -2.31 -11.04 20.91
C PHE A 324 -1.63 -11.29 19.57
N VAL A 325 -2.39 -11.11 18.49
CA VAL A 325 -1.89 -11.13 17.10
C VAL A 325 -2.29 -9.81 16.42
N TYR A 326 -1.28 -9.06 15.98
CA TYR A 326 -1.46 -7.85 15.18
C TYR A 326 -0.94 -8.12 13.76
N ILE A 327 -1.76 -7.86 12.74
CA ILE A 327 -1.39 -8.04 11.32
C ILE A 327 -1.72 -6.77 10.57
N GLU A 328 -0.79 -6.29 9.75
CA GLU A 328 -1.08 -5.33 8.69
C GLU A 328 -0.72 -5.98 7.36
N ASN A 329 -1.66 -6.02 6.41
CA ASN A 329 -1.41 -6.63 5.11
C ASN A 329 -2.19 -5.97 3.98
N GLN A 330 -1.57 -5.86 2.80
CA GLN A 330 -2.22 -5.38 1.58
C GLN A 330 -3.41 -6.23 1.13
N PHE A 331 -3.37 -7.55 1.39
CA PHE A 331 -4.43 -8.49 1.02
C PHE A 331 -4.69 -9.48 2.15
N PHE A 332 -5.93 -9.99 2.24
CA PHE A 332 -6.29 -11.03 3.19
C PHE A 332 -7.15 -12.11 2.50
N ILE A 333 -6.50 -12.98 1.74
CA ILE A 333 -7.11 -14.07 0.97
C ILE A 333 -6.53 -15.39 1.48
N THR A 334 -7.33 -16.18 2.21
CA THR A 334 -6.83 -17.37 2.92
C THR A 334 -7.92 -18.40 3.18
N SER A 335 -7.53 -19.68 3.24
CA SER A 335 -8.33 -20.82 3.72
C SER A 335 -9.83 -20.80 3.35
N THR A 336 -10.15 -20.71 2.05
CA THR A 336 -11.54 -20.59 1.56
C THR A 336 -11.74 -21.22 0.18
N GLU A 337 -12.98 -21.26 -0.31
CA GLU A 337 -13.34 -21.73 -1.64
C GLU A 337 -14.38 -20.80 -2.27
N THR A 338 -14.11 -20.32 -3.48
CA THR A 338 -15.04 -19.45 -4.23
C THR A 338 -14.79 -19.53 -5.73
N LEU A 339 -15.83 -19.32 -6.54
CA LEU A 339 -15.76 -19.34 -8.02
C LEU A 339 -15.16 -20.62 -8.63
N ASN A 340 -15.28 -21.76 -7.93
CA ASN A 340 -14.65 -23.08 -8.18
C ASN A 340 -13.12 -23.13 -8.02
N THR A 341 -12.52 -22.17 -7.33
CA THR A 341 -11.09 -22.14 -6.97
C THR A 341 -10.93 -22.25 -5.46
N ARG A 342 -9.98 -23.07 -5.01
CA ARG A 342 -9.70 -23.32 -3.59
C ARG A 342 -8.41 -22.64 -3.15
N VAL A 343 -8.52 -21.77 -2.16
CA VAL A 343 -7.40 -21.09 -1.49
C VAL A 343 -6.86 -22.03 -0.41
N VAL A 344 -5.61 -22.49 -0.54
CA VAL A 344 -5.02 -23.54 0.31
C VAL A 344 -3.91 -23.06 1.26
N ASN A 345 -3.55 -21.78 1.24
CA ASN A 345 -2.68 -21.21 2.27
C ASN A 345 -3.37 -21.25 3.64
N ARG A 346 -2.64 -21.68 4.67
CA ARG A 346 -3.20 -22.13 5.97
C ARG A 346 -3.31 -21.02 7.04
N ILE A 347 -3.25 -19.76 6.66
CA ILE A 347 -3.20 -18.64 7.63
C ILE A 347 -4.57 -18.43 8.30
N GLY A 348 -5.67 -18.52 7.55
CA GLY A 348 -7.02 -18.48 8.09
C GLY A 348 -7.36 -19.71 8.93
N ASP A 349 -6.84 -20.89 8.57
CA ASP A 349 -6.96 -22.11 9.36
C ASP A 349 -6.28 -21.95 10.72
N ALA A 350 -5.02 -21.48 10.74
CA ALA A 350 -4.29 -21.22 11.98
C ALA A 350 -5.01 -20.21 12.90
N LEU A 351 -5.64 -19.16 12.32
CA LEU A 351 -6.44 -18.20 13.08
C LEU A 351 -7.71 -18.85 13.66
N VAL A 352 -8.47 -19.60 12.86
CA VAL A 352 -9.70 -20.28 13.32
C VAL A 352 -9.38 -21.32 14.40
N GLU A 353 -8.36 -22.16 14.20
CA GLU A 353 -7.92 -23.14 15.19
C GLU A 353 -7.41 -22.48 16.49
N ARG A 354 -6.69 -21.34 16.37
CA ARG A 354 -6.22 -20.58 17.54
C ARG A 354 -7.37 -19.94 18.34
N ILE A 355 -8.38 -19.42 17.65
CA ILE A 355 -9.58 -18.82 18.27
C ILE A 355 -10.42 -19.89 18.96
N ILE A 356 -10.64 -21.04 18.31
CA ILE A 356 -11.35 -22.17 18.92
C ILE A 356 -10.64 -22.61 20.20
N ARG A 357 -9.30 -22.76 20.17
CA ARG A 357 -8.51 -23.07 21.37
C ARG A 357 -8.66 -22.01 22.47
N ALA A 358 -8.70 -20.72 22.11
CA ALA A 358 -8.87 -19.65 23.09
C ALA A 358 -10.23 -19.75 23.79
N HIS A 359 -11.29 -19.98 23.01
CA HIS A 359 -12.66 -20.13 23.51
C HIS A 359 -12.83 -21.39 24.37
N GLU A 360 -12.27 -22.54 23.95
CA GLU A 360 -12.31 -23.80 24.72
C GLU A 360 -11.57 -23.72 26.07
N ASN A 361 -10.55 -22.84 26.17
CA ASN A 361 -9.72 -22.66 27.36
C ASN A 361 -10.12 -21.47 28.26
N ASP A 362 -11.11 -20.65 27.86
CA ASP A 362 -11.45 -19.37 28.51
C ASP A 362 -10.25 -18.38 28.53
N GLU A 363 -9.50 -18.31 27.44
CA GLU A 363 -8.33 -17.43 27.27
C GLU A 363 -8.72 -16.04 26.72
N GLU A 364 -8.26 -14.97 27.38
CA GLU A 364 -8.24 -13.63 26.79
C GLU A 364 -7.21 -13.56 25.65
N TRP A 365 -7.69 -13.81 24.41
CA TRP A 365 -6.91 -13.74 23.19
C TRP A 365 -7.61 -12.87 22.15
N ARG A 366 -6.87 -11.97 21.47
CA ARG A 366 -7.43 -11.11 20.40
C ARG A 366 -6.53 -11.04 19.15
N ALA A 367 -7.16 -10.91 18.00
CA ALA A 367 -6.53 -10.62 16.71
C ALA A 367 -7.02 -9.28 16.13
N CYS A 368 -6.06 -8.41 15.84
CA CYS A 368 -6.26 -7.11 15.22
C CYS A 368 -5.69 -7.13 13.80
N ILE A 369 -6.54 -6.98 12.79
CA ILE A 369 -6.15 -7.11 11.39
C ILE A 369 -6.39 -5.78 10.66
N VAL A 370 -5.35 -5.15 10.12
CA VAL A 370 -5.44 -3.87 9.38
C VAL A 370 -5.18 -4.12 7.90
N ILE A 371 -6.16 -3.80 7.05
CA ILE A 371 -6.16 -4.09 5.61
C ILE A 371 -6.73 -2.90 4.81
N PRO A 372 -6.35 -2.67 3.54
CA PRO A 372 -6.95 -1.62 2.72
C PRO A 372 -8.47 -1.70 2.62
N LEU A 373 -9.14 -0.54 2.60
CA LEU A 373 -10.58 -0.46 2.32
C LEU A 373 -10.89 -1.01 0.92
N MET A 374 -10.08 -0.65 -0.08
CA MET A 374 -10.15 -1.19 -1.45
C MET A 374 -8.75 -1.46 -2.02
N PRO A 375 -8.59 -2.50 -2.86
CA PRO A 375 -7.38 -2.74 -3.65
C PRO A 375 -6.97 -1.50 -4.46
N GLY A 376 -5.68 -1.17 -4.47
CA GLY A 376 -5.11 0.01 -5.14
C GLY A 376 -4.92 -0.18 -6.65
N PHE A 377 -6.00 -0.44 -7.38
CA PHE A 377 -6.04 -0.52 -8.84
C PHE A 377 -6.94 0.58 -9.42
N GLN A 378 -6.71 0.96 -10.67
CA GLN A 378 -7.57 1.86 -11.42
C GLN A 378 -8.95 1.22 -11.69
N ASN A 379 -9.94 2.08 -11.94
CA ASN A 379 -11.37 1.78 -12.18
C ASN A 379 -12.15 1.47 -10.89
N THR A 380 -13.45 1.82 -10.87
CA THR A 380 -14.34 1.52 -9.74
C THR A 380 -15.04 0.16 -9.91
N VAL A 381 -15.56 -0.40 -8.80
CA VAL A 381 -16.29 -1.67 -8.82
C VAL A 381 -17.55 -1.66 -9.70
N LYS A 382 -18.08 -0.46 -10.00
CA LYS A 382 -19.27 -0.20 -10.84
C LYS A 382 -18.97 -0.23 -12.35
N GLU A 383 -17.71 -0.03 -12.76
CA GLU A 383 -17.29 -0.10 -14.16
C GLU A 383 -16.99 -1.54 -14.59
N ALA A 384 -17.33 -1.92 -15.82
CA ALA A 384 -17.04 -3.26 -16.34
C ALA A 384 -15.55 -3.61 -16.22
N ASP A 385 -14.66 -2.65 -16.48
CA ASP A 385 -13.20 -2.81 -16.42
C ASP A 385 -12.63 -2.87 -14.98
N GLY A 386 -13.45 -2.70 -13.94
CA GLY A 386 -13.10 -2.87 -12.52
C GLY A 386 -12.93 -4.33 -12.06
N SER A 387 -12.71 -5.26 -12.99
CA SER A 387 -12.74 -6.71 -12.78
C SER A 387 -11.80 -7.20 -11.67
N SER A 388 -10.54 -6.73 -11.70
CA SER A 388 -9.52 -7.07 -10.70
C SER A 388 -9.94 -6.68 -9.29
N VAL A 389 -10.56 -5.51 -9.10
CA VAL A 389 -11.02 -5.02 -7.80
C VAL A 389 -12.13 -5.92 -7.27
N ARG A 390 -13.14 -6.22 -8.10
CA ARG A 390 -14.26 -7.11 -7.72
C ARG A 390 -13.79 -8.52 -7.37
N LEU A 391 -12.88 -9.09 -8.16
CA LEU A 391 -12.30 -10.43 -7.91
C LEU A 391 -11.52 -10.47 -6.60
N ILE A 392 -10.61 -9.51 -6.36
CA ILE A 392 -9.83 -9.47 -5.11
C ILE A 392 -10.76 -9.33 -3.89
N MET A 393 -11.75 -8.43 -3.95
CA MET A 393 -12.69 -8.25 -2.85
C MET A 393 -13.63 -9.45 -2.66
N GLN A 394 -14.05 -10.14 -3.74
CA GLN A 394 -14.79 -11.40 -3.67
C GLN A 394 -14.02 -12.48 -2.90
N PHE A 395 -12.74 -12.68 -3.22
CA PHE A 395 -11.89 -13.64 -2.50
C PHE A 395 -11.59 -13.20 -1.06
N GLN A 396 -11.41 -11.90 -0.81
CA GLN A 396 -11.15 -11.35 0.53
C GLN A 396 -12.37 -11.49 1.45
N TYR A 397 -13.57 -11.08 1.01
CA TYR A 397 -14.80 -11.26 1.79
C TYR A 397 -15.12 -12.75 2.03
N ARG A 398 -14.88 -13.63 1.06
CA ARG A 398 -15.02 -15.09 1.21
C ARG A 398 -14.00 -15.71 2.15
N SER A 399 -12.87 -15.04 2.41
CA SER A 399 -11.89 -15.45 3.42
C SER A 399 -12.32 -14.97 4.81
N ILE A 400 -12.79 -13.73 4.92
CA ILE A 400 -13.11 -13.07 6.20
C ILE A 400 -14.48 -13.51 6.73
N CYS A 401 -15.58 -13.16 6.03
CA CYS A 401 -16.93 -13.13 6.61
C CYS A 401 -18.04 -13.81 5.80
N ARG A 402 -17.87 -14.06 4.49
CA ARG A 402 -18.97 -14.50 3.61
C ARG A 402 -18.92 -15.98 3.31
N GLY A 403 -20.03 -16.68 3.58
CA GLY A 403 -20.18 -18.12 3.36
C GLY A 403 -19.50 -18.99 4.43
N PRO A 404 -19.82 -20.30 4.48
CA PRO A 404 -19.44 -21.17 5.59
C PRO A 404 -17.92 -21.38 5.72
N ASN A 405 -17.18 -21.38 4.61
CA ASN A 405 -15.73 -21.61 4.61
C ASN A 405 -14.92 -20.42 5.14
N SER A 406 -15.52 -19.23 5.25
CA SER A 406 -14.86 -18.03 5.79
C SER A 406 -14.48 -18.20 7.27
N ILE A 407 -13.58 -17.35 7.78
CA ILE A 407 -13.19 -17.35 9.20
C ILE A 407 -14.44 -17.16 10.09
N PHE A 408 -15.28 -16.17 9.80
CA PHE A 408 -16.50 -15.96 10.61
C PHE A 408 -17.48 -17.13 10.46
N GLY A 409 -17.66 -17.67 9.25
CA GLY A 409 -18.55 -18.81 8.99
C GLY A 409 -18.19 -20.03 9.84
N ARG A 410 -16.91 -20.39 9.88
CA ARG A 410 -16.40 -21.51 10.68
C ARG A 410 -16.49 -21.28 12.19
N LEU A 411 -16.26 -20.03 12.64
CA LEU A 411 -16.42 -19.68 14.06
C LEU A 411 -17.89 -19.71 14.50
N TYR A 412 -18.82 -19.21 13.68
CA TYR A 412 -20.25 -19.32 13.95
C TYR A 412 -20.74 -20.78 13.95
N GLU A 413 -20.18 -21.66 13.10
CA GLU A 413 -20.46 -23.11 13.14
C GLU A 413 -19.95 -23.77 14.42
N ALA A 414 -18.81 -23.32 14.96
CA ALA A 414 -18.31 -23.71 16.29
C ALA A 414 -19.09 -23.08 17.46
N GLY A 415 -20.07 -22.21 17.19
CA GLY A 415 -20.85 -21.49 18.21
C GLY A 415 -20.17 -20.24 18.80
N ILE A 416 -19.04 -19.82 18.23
CA ILE A 416 -18.21 -18.70 18.68
C ILE A 416 -18.62 -17.42 17.95
N ASN A 417 -18.70 -16.30 18.69
CA ASN A 417 -18.86 -14.97 18.11
C ASN A 417 -17.49 -14.43 17.65
N PRO A 418 -17.25 -14.19 16.34
CA PRO A 418 -15.96 -13.71 15.85
C PRO A 418 -15.53 -12.39 16.48
N HIS A 419 -16.48 -11.49 16.76
CA HIS A 419 -16.19 -10.12 17.21
C HIS A 419 -15.55 -10.05 18.62
N GLU A 420 -15.60 -11.12 19.40
CA GLU A 420 -14.91 -11.21 20.69
C GLU A 420 -13.39 -11.41 20.53
N TYR A 421 -12.99 -12.15 19.48
CA TYR A 421 -11.62 -12.65 19.28
C TYR A 421 -10.90 -12.07 18.06
N ILE A 422 -11.59 -11.60 17.02
CA ILE A 422 -10.97 -11.08 15.79
C ILE A 422 -11.77 -9.89 15.21
N ARG A 423 -11.07 -8.80 14.91
CA ARG A 423 -11.66 -7.60 14.29
C ARG A 423 -10.77 -7.03 13.19
N PHE A 424 -11.40 -6.67 12.08
CA PHE A 424 -10.76 -6.09 10.91
C PHE A 424 -10.98 -4.57 10.86
N PHE A 425 -9.91 -3.85 10.52
CA PHE A 425 -9.81 -2.41 10.45
C PHE A 425 -9.16 -1.99 9.13
N SER A 426 -9.27 -0.70 8.81
CA SER A 426 -8.60 -0.05 7.70
C SER A 426 -8.19 1.35 8.10
N LEU A 427 -7.48 2.06 7.21
CA LEU A 427 -7.02 3.43 7.45
C LEU A 427 -7.58 4.38 6.39
N ARG A 428 -7.95 5.59 6.82
CA ARG A 428 -8.52 6.66 5.97
C ARG A 428 -8.10 8.03 6.50
N GLN A 429 -7.90 8.99 5.61
CA GLN A 429 -7.56 10.36 5.97
C GLN A 429 -8.50 11.36 5.30
N TRP A 430 -8.61 12.55 5.90
CA TRP A 430 -9.28 13.71 5.32
C TRP A 430 -8.30 14.89 5.21
N GLY A 431 -8.69 15.92 4.47
CA GLY A 431 -7.91 17.15 4.35
C GLY A 431 -8.62 18.20 3.51
N LYS A 432 -7.86 19.22 3.11
CA LYS A 432 -8.29 20.38 2.32
C LYS A 432 -7.48 20.46 1.02
N ILE A 433 -8.12 20.73 -0.11
CA ILE A 433 -7.45 20.85 -1.42
C ILE A 433 -7.75 22.18 -2.13
N GLY A 434 -6.72 22.73 -2.79
CA GLY A 434 -6.80 23.91 -3.65
C GLY A 434 -7.12 25.22 -2.92
N SER A 435 -7.17 26.31 -3.68
CA SER A 435 -7.35 27.68 -3.18
C SER A 435 -8.73 27.99 -2.56
N GLN A 436 -9.63 27.01 -2.50
CA GLN A 436 -10.89 27.09 -1.77
C GLN A 436 -10.89 26.22 -0.50
N GLU A 437 -9.83 25.48 -0.20
CA GLU A 437 -9.79 24.49 0.90
C GLU A 437 -10.99 23.52 0.85
N ALA A 438 -11.24 22.90 -0.31
CA ALA A 438 -12.35 21.98 -0.47
C ALA A 438 -12.10 20.71 0.38
N LEU A 439 -13.09 20.29 1.17
CA LEU A 439 -12.98 19.11 2.04
C LEU A 439 -12.92 17.83 1.18
N VAL A 440 -11.90 17.00 1.44
CA VAL A 440 -11.60 15.77 0.69
C VAL A 440 -11.19 14.63 1.61
N THR A 441 -11.32 13.39 1.12
CA THR A 441 -10.86 12.17 1.79
C THR A 441 -10.43 11.11 0.79
N GLU A 442 -9.41 10.34 1.13
CA GLU A 442 -8.97 9.14 0.42
C GLU A 442 -8.60 8.06 1.46
N GLN A 443 -8.59 6.78 1.07
CA GLN A 443 -8.02 5.74 1.92
C GLN A 443 -6.52 5.98 2.12
N LEU A 444 -6.02 5.69 3.31
CA LEU A 444 -4.58 5.57 3.57
C LEU A 444 -4.23 4.11 3.24
N TYR A 445 -3.42 3.90 2.21
CA TYR A 445 -3.25 2.58 1.62
C TYR A 445 -2.20 1.76 2.35
N ILE A 446 -2.66 0.75 3.10
CA ILE A 446 -1.80 -0.22 3.77
C ILE A 446 -1.16 -1.14 2.72
N HIS A 447 0.07 -0.81 2.35
CA HIS A 447 0.94 -1.70 1.60
C HIS A 447 1.83 -2.56 2.50
N ALA A 448 1.89 -2.31 3.81
CA ALA A 448 2.61 -3.12 4.78
C ALA A 448 2.35 -4.65 4.61
N LYS A 449 3.35 -5.46 5.00
CA LYS A 449 3.21 -6.92 5.18
C LYS A 449 3.89 -7.35 6.47
N THR A 450 3.24 -7.07 7.60
CA THR A 450 3.76 -7.34 8.95
C THR A 450 2.85 -8.26 9.75
N ILE A 451 3.44 -9.01 10.68
CA ILE A 451 2.73 -9.66 11.79
C ILE A 451 3.56 -9.51 13.07
N ILE A 452 2.89 -9.15 14.17
CA ILE A 452 3.45 -9.03 15.52
C ILE A 452 2.65 -9.95 16.45
N VAL A 453 3.33 -10.76 17.25
CA VAL A 453 2.71 -11.73 18.16
C VAL A 453 3.23 -11.54 19.58
N ASP A 454 2.30 -11.39 20.53
CA ASP A 454 2.50 -11.21 21.97
C ASP A 454 3.55 -10.13 22.35
N ASP A 455 3.74 -9.10 21.52
CA ASP A 455 4.85 -8.14 21.60
C ASP A 455 6.24 -8.80 21.81
N ARG A 456 6.43 -10.03 21.28
CA ARG A 456 7.65 -10.85 21.44
C ARG A 456 8.27 -11.31 20.13
N VAL A 457 7.45 -11.41 19.09
CA VAL A 457 7.85 -11.87 17.76
C VAL A 457 7.31 -10.88 16.74
N ALA A 458 8.14 -10.50 15.77
CA ALA A 458 7.71 -9.72 14.60
C ALA A 458 8.22 -10.39 13.33
N LEU A 459 7.45 -10.33 12.24
CA LEU A 459 7.88 -10.78 10.91
C LEU A 459 7.51 -9.68 9.91
N ILE A 460 8.53 -9.19 9.19
CA ILE A 460 8.42 -8.12 8.18
C ILE A 460 8.95 -8.66 6.85
N GLY A 461 8.29 -8.34 5.73
CA GLY A 461 8.73 -8.77 4.40
C GLY A 461 7.89 -8.22 3.26
N SER A 462 7.98 -8.86 2.09
CA SER A 462 7.23 -8.52 0.88
C SER A 462 5.94 -9.34 0.69
N ALA A 463 5.81 -10.47 1.41
CA ALA A 463 4.78 -11.48 1.19
C ALA A 463 3.38 -11.09 1.73
N ASN A 464 2.41 -11.02 0.83
CA ASN A 464 1.01 -10.77 1.16
C ASN A 464 0.29 -12.03 1.71
N ILE A 465 -0.82 -11.88 2.43
CA ILE A 465 -1.67 -13.02 2.81
C ILE A 465 -2.55 -13.39 1.62
N ASN A 466 -1.96 -14.16 0.70
CA ASN A 466 -2.61 -14.81 -0.44
C ASN A 466 -1.76 -15.99 -0.96
N GLU A 467 -2.35 -16.85 -1.81
CA GLU A 467 -1.64 -17.99 -2.42
C GLU A 467 -0.38 -17.57 -3.20
N ARG A 468 -0.47 -16.44 -3.91
CA ARG A 468 0.58 -15.88 -4.77
C ARG A 468 1.88 -15.67 -4.00
N SER A 469 1.81 -15.14 -2.78
CA SER A 469 2.97 -14.89 -1.94
C SER A 469 3.31 -16.07 -1.01
N MET A 470 2.34 -16.91 -0.63
CA MET A 470 2.53 -17.92 0.43
C MET A 470 2.92 -19.33 -0.05
N LEU A 471 2.62 -19.73 -1.29
CA LEU A 471 2.88 -21.11 -1.76
C LEU A 471 4.31 -21.41 -2.24
N GLY A 472 5.18 -20.40 -2.39
CA GLY A 472 6.57 -20.58 -2.86
C GLY A 472 6.73 -20.83 -4.37
N ASN A 473 5.81 -21.57 -4.99
CA ASN A 473 5.81 -21.87 -6.43
C ASN A 473 5.21 -20.74 -7.31
N ARG A 474 4.55 -19.75 -6.71
CA ARG A 474 3.96 -18.58 -7.38
C ARG A 474 4.96 -17.40 -7.38
N ASP A 475 4.67 -16.26 -6.75
CA ASP A 475 5.63 -15.14 -6.74
C ASP A 475 6.83 -15.45 -5.82
N SER A 476 7.99 -14.89 -6.13
CA SER A 476 9.12 -14.94 -5.19
C SER A 476 9.08 -13.76 -4.21
N GLU A 477 9.29 -14.08 -2.94
CA GLU A 477 9.13 -13.17 -1.81
C GLU A 477 10.26 -13.35 -0.80
N THR A 478 10.51 -12.32 0.02
CA THR A 478 11.44 -12.39 1.15
C THR A 478 10.81 -11.81 2.39
N ALA A 479 11.08 -12.43 3.54
CA ALA A 479 10.75 -11.87 4.85
C ALA A 479 11.88 -12.17 5.84
N ALA A 480 11.81 -11.55 7.01
CA ALA A 480 12.66 -11.88 8.14
C ALA A 480 11.83 -11.86 9.42
N ILE A 481 11.96 -12.93 10.21
CA ILE A 481 11.33 -13.08 11.53
C ILE A 481 12.34 -12.73 12.62
N VAL A 482 11.91 -11.94 13.59
CA VAL A 482 12.69 -11.35 14.67
C VAL A 482 12.10 -11.74 16.02
N ARG A 483 12.97 -12.12 16.96
CA ARG A 483 12.66 -12.25 18.39
C ARG A 483 13.74 -11.51 19.16
N ASP A 484 13.38 -10.54 19.98
CA ASP A 484 14.37 -9.82 20.78
C ASP A 484 14.83 -10.66 21.98
N THR A 485 16.07 -10.46 22.43
CA THR A 485 16.54 -10.96 23.73
C THR A 485 16.61 -9.85 24.78
N ASP A 486 16.54 -8.56 24.38
CA ASP A 486 16.17 -7.50 25.31
C ASP A 486 14.66 -7.55 25.55
N MET A 487 14.31 -7.78 26.82
CA MET A 487 12.98 -8.23 27.24
C MET A 487 12.48 -7.33 28.38
N ILE A 488 11.80 -6.26 28.01
CA ILE A 488 11.29 -5.21 28.90
C ILE A 488 9.97 -5.62 29.57
N TRP A 489 9.53 -4.84 30.56
CA TRP A 489 8.26 -5.06 31.28
C TRP A 489 7.12 -4.23 30.69
N SER A 490 6.01 -4.90 30.40
CA SER A 490 4.72 -4.28 30.06
C SER A 490 3.59 -5.01 30.80
N THR A 491 2.35 -4.78 30.40
CA THR A 491 1.15 -5.50 30.83
C THR A 491 0.45 -6.14 29.63
N MET A 492 -0.24 -7.26 29.86
CA MET A 492 -1.03 -7.97 28.86
C MET A 492 -2.24 -8.59 29.58
N GLY A 493 -3.46 -8.17 29.26
CA GLY A 493 -4.66 -8.56 30.02
C GLY A 493 -4.65 -8.01 31.46
N GLY A 494 -3.99 -6.87 31.68
CA GLY A 494 -3.77 -6.28 33.00
C GLY A 494 -2.64 -6.91 33.82
N GLU A 495 -2.18 -8.12 33.47
CA GLU A 495 -1.13 -8.83 34.21
C GLU A 495 0.30 -8.44 33.76
N PRO A 496 1.31 -8.42 34.66
CA PRO A 496 2.69 -8.05 34.31
C PRO A 496 3.34 -9.05 33.34
N PHE A 497 3.69 -8.58 32.15
CA PHE A 497 4.15 -9.41 31.04
C PHE A 497 5.49 -8.93 30.49
N ARG A 498 6.42 -9.87 30.22
CA ARG A 498 7.69 -9.54 29.55
C ARG A 498 7.52 -9.60 28.04
N VAL A 499 7.87 -8.49 27.39
CA VAL A 499 7.78 -8.26 25.94
C VAL A 499 9.18 -8.00 25.35
N GLY A 500 9.41 -8.35 24.09
CA GLY A 500 10.68 -8.10 23.42
C GLY A 500 10.72 -6.69 22.83
N ARG A 501 11.81 -5.92 23.08
CA ARG A 501 11.84 -4.49 22.75
C ARG A 501 11.47 -4.24 21.29
N PHE A 502 12.12 -4.90 20.33
CA PHE A 502 11.84 -4.75 18.89
C PHE A 502 10.35 -4.86 18.53
N ALA A 503 9.65 -5.87 19.05
CA ALA A 503 8.27 -6.15 18.70
C ALA A 503 7.29 -5.20 19.41
N HIS A 504 7.55 -4.90 20.70
CA HIS A 504 6.75 -3.95 21.47
C HIS A 504 6.84 -2.53 20.91
N THR A 505 8.04 -2.02 20.64
CA THR A 505 8.21 -0.64 20.14
C THR A 505 7.63 -0.47 18.74
N LEU A 506 7.69 -1.48 17.88
CA LEU A 506 7.02 -1.46 16.58
C LEU A 506 5.49 -1.35 16.73
N ARG A 507 4.86 -2.19 17.55
CA ARG A 507 3.40 -2.13 17.75
C ARG A 507 2.97 -0.82 18.41
N MET A 508 3.71 -0.33 19.41
CA MET A 508 3.48 1.00 20.01
C MET A 508 3.54 2.10 18.93
N ARG A 509 4.60 2.11 18.11
CA ARG A 509 4.82 3.09 17.04
C ARG A 509 3.69 3.08 16.00
N LEU A 510 3.21 1.91 15.58
CA LEU A 510 2.10 1.78 14.62
C LEU A 510 0.76 2.21 15.23
N MET A 511 0.42 1.70 16.43
CA MET A 511 -0.84 2.06 17.09
C MET A 511 -0.91 3.54 17.50
N ARG A 512 0.22 4.20 17.79
CA ARG A 512 0.27 5.66 18.02
C ARG A 512 -0.08 6.45 16.75
N GLU A 513 0.46 6.07 15.61
CA GLU A 513 0.17 6.71 14.30
C GLU A 513 -1.30 6.53 13.89
N HIS A 514 -1.84 5.31 13.98
CA HIS A 514 -3.22 5.02 13.57
C HIS A 514 -4.28 5.75 14.42
N LEU A 515 -3.90 6.16 15.64
CA LEU A 515 -4.68 7.00 16.55
C LEU A 515 -4.44 8.51 16.41
N GLY A 516 -3.53 8.93 15.53
CA GLY A 516 -3.26 10.35 15.23
C GLY A 516 -2.39 11.07 16.27
N LEU A 517 -1.54 10.34 17.00
CA LEU A 517 -0.53 10.93 17.88
C LEU A 517 0.72 11.31 17.08
N ASP A 518 1.38 12.42 17.45
CA ASP A 518 2.64 12.82 16.81
C ASP A 518 3.78 11.86 17.24
N VAL A 519 4.02 10.87 16.38
CA VAL A 519 5.06 9.87 16.56
C VAL A 519 6.48 10.41 16.42
N ASP A 520 6.68 11.56 15.78
CA ASP A 520 7.99 12.20 15.65
C ASP A 520 8.33 12.96 16.95
N GLU A 521 7.38 13.72 17.49
CA GLU A 521 7.49 14.36 18.81
C GLU A 521 7.71 13.32 19.91
N ILE A 522 6.88 12.26 19.96
CA ILE A 522 7.03 11.18 20.96
C ILE A 522 8.40 10.47 20.85
N THR A 523 8.89 10.24 19.62
CA THR A 523 10.21 9.59 19.43
C THR A 523 11.35 10.51 19.88
N GLU A 524 11.25 11.83 19.67
CA GLU A 524 12.23 12.79 20.18
C GLU A 524 12.17 12.93 21.71
N GLU A 525 10.97 12.94 22.32
CA GLU A 525 10.81 12.91 23.78
C GLU A 525 11.45 11.66 24.40
N GLU A 526 11.16 10.47 23.86
CA GLU A 526 11.72 9.20 24.33
C GLU A 526 13.26 9.22 24.20
N ARG A 527 13.79 9.70 23.07
CA ARG A 527 15.23 9.86 22.83
C ARG A 527 15.86 10.86 23.82
N MET A 528 15.22 11.99 24.08
CA MET A 528 15.70 13.01 25.03
C MET A 528 15.69 12.47 26.47
N ALA A 529 14.69 11.66 26.83
CA ALA A 529 14.63 10.98 28.13
C ALA A 529 15.76 9.94 28.29
N GLU A 530 16.00 9.09 27.29
CA GLU A 530 17.13 8.14 27.31
C GLU A 530 18.48 8.86 27.42
N MET A 531 18.68 9.96 26.68
CA MET A 531 19.90 10.77 26.77
C MET A 531 20.07 11.41 28.16
N SER A 532 18.99 11.88 28.78
CA SER A 532 19.02 12.44 30.14
C SER A 532 19.36 11.38 31.19
N ALA A 533 18.75 10.20 31.11
CA ALA A 533 19.01 9.08 32.02
C ALA A 533 20.45 8.55 31.88
N GLN A 534 20.98 8.43 30.66
CA GLN A 534 22.37 8.04 30.44
C GLN A 534 23.36 9.07 31.01
N ALA A 535 23.09 10.37 30.82
CA ALA A 535 23.93 11.43 31.37
C ALA A 535 23.88 11.49 32.91
N GLN A 536 22.70 11.28 33.51
CA GLN A 536 22.54 11.17 34.97
C GLN A 536 23.31 9.97 35.53
N TYR A 537 23.23 8.80 34.88
CA TYR A 537 23.99 7.62 35.28
C TYR A 537 25.51 7.83 35.15
N GLU A 538 25.97 8.47 34.07
CA GLU A 538 27.38 8.84 33.91
C GLU A 538 27.83 9.85 34.98
N GLU A 539 26.99 10.81 35.35
CA GLU A 539 27.27 11.75 36.44
C GLU A 539 27.31 11.05 37.81
N GLU A 540 26.30 10.25 38.17
CA GLU A 540 26.27 9.46 39.41
C GLU A 540 27.49 8.54 39.54
N MET A 541 27.83 7.81 38.48
CA MET A 541 29.03 6.97 38.47
C MET A 541 30.32 7.79 38.59
N SER A 542 30.38 8.99 37.99
CA SER A 542 31.55 9.89 38.15
C SER A 542 31.67 10.44 39.57
N GLN A 543 30.55 10.75 40.23
CA GLN A 543 30.51 11.18 41.62
C GLN A 543 31.04 10.05 42.52
N ILE A 544 30.52 8.82 42.39
CA ILE A 544 30.97 7.62 43.13
C ILE A 544 32.48 7.41 42.97
N TYR A 545 33.01 7.43 41.75
CA TYR A 545 34.46 7.27 41.53
C TYR A 545 35.32 8.47 41.94
N SER A 546 34.73 9.62 42.28
CA SER A 546 35.46 10.80 42.77
C SER A 546 35.50 10.91 44.31
N GLU A 547 34.54 10.32 45.02
CA GLU A 547 34.52 10.34 46.49
C GLU A 547 35.60 9.42 47.11
N ASP A 548 35.95 8.32 46.44
CA ASP A 548 37.01 7.38 46.86
C ASP A 548 38.45 7.94 46.77
N ASP A 549 38.69 9.04 46.03
CA ASP A 549 40.06 9.58 45.80
C ASP A 549 40.52 10.62 46.85
N GLN A 550 39.74 10.88 47.91
CA GLN A 550 40.21 11.70 49.05
C GLN A 550 41.19 10.95 49.98
N GLY A 551 41.95 9.99 49.44
CA GLY A 551 42.65 8.93 50.18
C GLY A 551 44.16 8.76 49.95
N GLY A 552 44.82 9.51 49.05
CA GLY A 552 46.25 9.30 48.81
C GLY A 552 47.02 10.40 48.06
N GLU A 553 48.15 10.86 48.62
CA GLU A 553 49.12 11.68 47.90
C GLU A 553 49.97 10.84 46.91
N THR A 554 49.52 10.67 45.67
CA THR A 554 50.38 10.14 44.59
C THR A 554 50.26 10.93 43.27
N SER A 555 51.23 11.81 43.05
CA SER A 555 51.74 12.30 41.75
C SER A 555 50.79 12.33 40.54
N ALA A 556 50.35 13.53 40.16
CA ALA A 556 49.62 13.77 38.91
C ALA A 556 50.47 13.46 37.66
N ALA A 557 50.24 12.27 37.05
CA ALA A 557 50.79 11.87 35.76
C ALA A 557 50.01 10.68 35.16
N GLY A 558 48.76 10.89 34.70
CA GLY A 558 47.93 9.78 34.20
C GLY A 558 46.62 10.10 33.48
N ALA A 559 46.38 11.36 33.05
CA ALA A 559 45.08 11.81 32.55
C ALA A 559 45.04 12.20 31.05
N GLU A 560 45.98 11.72 30.23
CA GLU A 560 46.01 11.94 28.76
C GLU A 560 46.31 10.65 27.97
N SER A 561 45.51 9.59 28.16
CA SER A 561 45.67 8.35 27.37
C SER A 561 44.40 7.53 27.17
N ASN A 562 43.28 8.17 26.83
CA ASN A 562 42.07 7.47 26.32
C ASN A 562 41.55 8.02 24.98
N ALA A 563 42.12 9.11 24.47
CA ALA A 563 42.17 9.34 23.04
C ALA A 563 43.11 8.29 22.41
N LEU A 564 42.82 7.84 21.19
CA LEU A 564 43.52 6.74 20.49
C LEU A 564 43.33 5.34 21.11
N ARG A 565 42.06 4.89 21.22
CA ARG A 565 41.78 3.52 20.75
C ARG A 565 42.33 3.42 19.32
N PRO A 566 43.12 2.39 18.96
CA PRO A 566 43.57 2.24 17.57
C PRO A 566 42.34 2.13 16.66
N GLN A 567 42.23 3.02 15.67
CA GLN A 567 41.47 2.68 14.47
C GLN A 567 42.15 1.45 13.88
N ALA A 568 41.51 0.30 13.99
CA ALA A 568 42.02 -0.93 13.40
C ALA A 568 42.00 -0.73 11.88
N SER A 569 43.17 -0.44 11.30
CA SER A 569 43.36 -0.14 9.89
C SER A 569 43.27 -1.42 9.03
N TYR A 570 42.13 -2.11 9.12
CA TYR A 570 41.71 -3.05 8.11
C TYR A 570 41.47 -2.24 6.84
N GLY A 571 42.41 -2.34 5.89
CA GLY A 571 42.15 -1.93 4.52
C GLY A 571 40.89 -2.66 4.01
N PRO A 572 40.09 -2.03 3.13
CA PRO A 572 38.79 -2.56 2.74
C PRO A 572 38.92 -4.01 2.28
N ARG A 573 38.20 -4.92 2.94
CA ARG A 573 38.15 -6.35 2.59
C ARG A 573 37.32 -6.49 1.31
N ARG A 574 37.94 -6.18 0.16
CA ARG A 574 37.33 -6.34 -1.16
C ARG A 574 36.69 -7.72 -1.28
N SER A 575 35.41 -7.78 -1.63
CA SER A 575 34.78 -9.08 -1.90
C SER A 575 35.25 -9.59 -3.25
N PHE A 576 35.15 -10.91 -3.43
CA PHE A 576 35.33 -11.53 -4.75
C PHE A 576 34.39 -10.91 -5.82
N ASN A 577 33.24 -10.38 -5.41
CA ASN A 577 32.23 -9.82 -6.31
C ASN A 577 32.60 -8.40 -6.80
N HIS A 578 33.46 -7.68 -6.08
CA HIS A 578 34.01 -6.40 -6.51
C HIS A 578 35.06 -6.57 -7.61
N ASP A 579 36.02 -7.48 -7.38
CA ASP A 579 37.07 -7.85 -8.33
C ASP A 579 36.61 -8.92 -9.35
N ALA A 580 35.31 -9.19 -9.46
CA ALA A 580 34.75 -10.21 -10.35
C ALA A 580 34.90 -9.81 -11.83
N GLU A 581 35.95 -10.33 -12.47
CA GLU A 581 36.17 -10.18 -13.90
C GLU A 581 34.97 -10.71 -14.70
N VAL A 582 34.65 -10.01 -15.79
CA VAL A 582 33.59 -10.38 -16.71
C VAL A 582 34.12 -11.39 -17.72
N ASP A 583 33.48 -12.57 -17.78
CA ASP A 583 33.87 -13.72 -18.65
C ASP A 583 34.01 -13.35 -20.13
N ASP A 584 35.19 -12.84 -20.50
CA ASP A 584 35.62 -12.66 -21.87
C ASP A 584 36.10 -14.03 -22.39
N ASN A 585 35.13 -14.85 -22.77
CA ASN A 585 35.31 -16.28 -23.03
C ASN A 585 36.24 -16.48 -24.25
N GLN A 586 37.52 -16.78 -23.99
CA GLN A 586 38.64 -16.69 -24.93
C GLN A 586 38.63 -17.77 -26.03
N SER A 587 37.67 -17.70 -26.96
CA SER A 587 37.66 -18.50 -28.18
C SER A 587 36.98 -17.77 -29.34
N LEU A 588 37.57 -16.66 -29.80
CA LEU A 588 37.43 -16.05 -31.15
C LEU A 588 38.19 -14.71 -31.33
N ALA A 589 38.81 -14.17 -30.27
CA ALA A 589 39.56 -12.90 -30.28
C ALA A 589 40.91 -12.97 -31.04
N SER A 590 40.90 -13.30 -32.34
CA SER A 590 42.09 -13.33 -33.21
C SER A 590 41.91 -12.56 -34.52
N ALA A 591 40.96 -11.62 -34.57
CA ALA A 591 40.64 -10.81 -35.76
C ALA A 591 40.44 -9.30 -35.49
N ALA A 592 40.44 -8.86 -34.23
CA ALA A 592 40.04 -7.50 -33.83
C ALA A 592 41.10 -6.77 -32.99
N SER A 593 42.36 -6.77 -33.43
CA SER A 593 43.48 -6.13 -32.72
C SER A 593 44.33 -5.22 -33.62
N LYS A 594 43.74 -4.13 -34.14
CA LYS A 594 44.49 -3.09 -34.89
C LYS A 594 43.74 -1.76 -35.12
N SER A 595 43.69 -0.89 -34.10
CA SER A 595 43.99 0.55 -34.22
C SER A 595 43.69 1.31 -32.92
N SER A 596 44.72 1.79 -32.24
CA SER A 596 44.60 2.97 -31.37
C SER A 596 44.60 4.24 -32.21
N SER A 597 44.22 5.37 -31.60
CA SER A 597 44.59 6.75 -31.99
C SER A 597 44.47 7.13 -33.47
N ASP A 598 43.42 7.88 -33.81
CA ASP A 598 43.60 9.31 -34.07
C ASP A 598 42.26 10.06 -34.11
N ALA A 599 42.31 11.34 -33.74
CA ALA A 599 41.16 12.24 -33.82
C ALA A 599 41.46 13.37 -34.83
N VAL A 600 40.75 13.37 -35.97
CA VAL A 600 40.57 14.55 -36.84
C VAL A 600 39.23 14.41 -37.58
N SER A 601 38.62 15.55 -37.91
CA SER A 601 37.31 15.66 -38.56
C SER A 601 37.19 14.99 -39.92
N HIS A 602 36.03 14.39 -40.19
CA HIS A 602 35.37 14.54 -41.49
C HIS A 602 33.86 14.74 -41.32
N ALA A 603 33.32 15.80 -41.91
CA ALA A 603 31.91 16.15 -41.81
C ALA A 603 31.13 15.62 -43.03
N GLY A 604 29.98 15.00 -42.75
CA GLY A 604 28.86 14.86 -43.69
C GLY A 604 28.79 13.56 -44.50
N GLN A 605 27.82 12.70 -44.15
CA GLN A 605 26.70 12.41 -45.06
C GLN A 605 25.47 11.85 -44.33
N SER A 606 24.28 12.26 -44.80
CA SER A 606 22.92 11.75 -44.54
C SER A 606 22.58 11.21 -43.14
N GLN A 607 21.81 12.01 -42.40
CA GLN A 607 21.08 11.57 -41.20
C GLN A 607 20.04 10.48 -41.51
N ARG A 608 20.05 9.40 -40.72
CA ARG A 608 18.84 8.90 -40.06
C ARG A 608 19.15 8.88 -38.57
N GLY A 609 18.45 9.69 -37.79
CA GLY A 609 18.67 9.73 -36.34
C GLY A 609 18.13 8.46 -35.70
N ASP A 610 18.96 7.81 -34.87
CA ASP A 610 18.51 6.79 -33.93
C ASP A 610 17.84 7.50 -32.74
N PRO A 611 16.54 7.24 -32.44
CA PRO A 611 15.85 7.90 -31.33
C PRO A 611 16.55 7.72 -29.98
N HIS A 612 17.17 6.56 -29.74
CA HIS A 612 17.85 6.27 -28.47
C HIS A 612 19.10 7.15 -28.29
N ALA A 613 19.79 7.54 -29.36
CA ALA A 613 20.98 8.37 -29.28
C ALA A 613 20.68 9.80 -28.79
N GLN A 614 19.50 10.36 -29.12
CA GLN A 614 19.09 11.68 -28.65
C GLN A 614 18.54 11.63 -27.22
N GLY A 615 17.75 10.60 -26.88
CA GLY A 615 17.26 10.39 -25.51
C GLY A 615 18.40 10.20 -24.51
N SER A 616 19.43 9.41 -24.86
CA SER A 616 20.58 9.15 -23.98
C SER A 616 21.31 10.43 -23.57
N ILE A 617 21.56 11.36 -24.50
CA ILE A 617 22.27 12.62 -24.22
C ILE A 617 21.43 13.54 -23.30
N SER A 618 20.10 13.50 -23.42
CA SER A 618 19.22 14.29 -22.56
C SER A 618 19.17 13.75 -21.13
N HIS A 619 19.09 12.42 -20.96
CA HIS A 619 19.13 11.76 -19.66
C HIS A 619 20.49 11.90 -18.97
N GLU A 620 21.60 11.68 -19.70
CA GLU A 620 22.96 11.88 -19.18
C GLU A 620 23.15 13.29 -18.60
N ARG A 621 22.69 14.32 -19.33
CA ARG A 621 22.69 15.71 -18.86
C ARG A 621 21.82 15.96 -17.62
N ASP A 622 20.67 15.32 -17.51
CA ASP A 622 19.81 15.44 -16.32
C ASP A 622 20.47 14.79 -15.10
N VAL A 623 21.02 13.58 -15.24
CA VAL A 623 21.80 12.93 -14.18
C VAL A 623 22.98 13.82 -13.74
N GLU A 624 23.70 14.43 -14.68
CA GLU A 624 24.77 15.41 -14.39
C GLU A 624 24.28 16.69 -13.68
N GLY A 625 22.98 16.94 -13.62
CA GLY A 625 22.37 18.07 -12.92
C GLY A 625 22.05 19.29 -13.80
N PHE A 626 21.99 19.10 -15.12
CA PHE A 626 21.55 20.09 -16.12
C PHE A 626 20.14 19.80 -16.65
N GLY A 627 19.32 19.10 -15.87
CA GLY A 627 17.89 18.84 -16.12
C GLY A 627 16.98 19.79 -15.35
N GLU A 628 15.72 19.38 -15.14
CA GLU A 628 14.65 20.25 -14.64
C GLU A 628 14.81 20.64 -13.17
N ASP A 629 15.35 19.73 -12.34
CA ASP A 629 15.69 19.99 -10.93
C ASP A 629 16.87 20.96 -10.72
N ARG A 630 17.57 21.33 -11.81
CA ARG A 630 18.68 22.29 -11.86
C ARG A 630 19.73 22.07 -10.77
N TRP A 631 20.03 20.80 -10.44
CA TRP A 631 20.99 20.45 -9.39
C TRP A 631 22.34 21.19 -9.50
N LYS A 632 22.88 21.43 -10.70
CA LYS A 632 24.15 22.17 -10.86
C LYS A 632 24.05 23.65 -10.46
N GLU A 633 22.89 24.27 -10.58
CA GLU A 633 22.61 25.62 -10.09
C GLU A 633 22.47 25.60 -8.56
N ALA A 634 21.71 24.65 -8.01
CA ALA A 634 21.56 24.45 -6.56
C ALA A 634 22.92 24.23 -5.88
N GLN A 635 23.77 23.37 -6.46
CA GLN A 635 25.12 23.06 -5.99
C GLN A 635 26.08 24.25 -6.07
N ALA A 636 26.02 25.05 -7.14
CA ALA A 636 26.82 26.28 -7.25
C ALA A 636 26.44 27.32 -6.18
N ASN A 637 25.19 27.29 -5.72
CA ASN A 637 24.66 28.17 -4.66
C ASN A 637 24.71 27.54 -3.25
N GLY A 638 25.20 26.30 -3.09
CA GLY A 638 25.26 25.59 -1.81
C GLY A 638 23.90 25.13 -1.25
N LEU A 639 22.86 25.09 -2.08
CA LEU A 639 21.49 24.74 -1.71
C LEU A 639 21.25 23.22 -1.63
N ASP A 640 22.06 22.41 -2.34
CA ASP A 640 21.97 20.94 -2.34
C ASP A 640 22.54 20.28 -1.07
N LEU A 641 22.85 21.07 -0.02
CA LEU A 641 23.49 20.62 1.23
C LEU A 641 22.52 20.45 2.41
N GLY A 642 21.27 20.89 2.29
CA GLY A 642 20.33 20.97 3.42
C GLY A 642 20.01 19.62 4.08
N SER A 643 19.96 18.54 3.30
CA SER A 643 19.71 17.17 3.80
C SER A 643 20.98 16.36 4.03
N ASP A 644 22.15 16.99 4.16
CA ASP A 644 23.41 16.30 4.48
C ASP A 644 23.56 16.02 5.96
N THR A 645 24.12 14.84 6.26
CA THR A 645 24.34 14.36 7.61
C THR A 645 25.76 13.87 7.86
N ALA A 646 26.20 13.95 9.12
CA ALA A 646 27.41 13.31 9.61
C ALA A 646 27.14 12.60 10.94
N ILE A 647 27.95 11.59 11.27
CA ILE A 647 27.88 10.88 12.55
C ILE A 647 28.81 11.59 13.54
N ILE A 648 28.22 12.23 14.55
CA ILE A 648 28.92 12.94 15.64
C ILE A 648 28.58 12.21 16.95
N ASN A 649 29.60 11.80 17.70
CA ASN A 649 29.44 11.01 18.95
C ASN A 649 28.51 9.79 18.79
N GLY A 650 28.58 9.11 17.64
CA GLY A 650 27.74 7.94 17.32
C GLY A 650 26.30 8.26 16.86
N ARG A 651 25.91 9.54 16.79
CA ARG A 651 24.56 9.98 16.37
C ARG A 651 24.62 10.69 15.03
N GLU A 652 23.67 10.41 14.14
CA GLU A 652 23.52 11.14 12.88
C GLU A 652 22.94 12.55 13.16
N VAL A 653 23.57 13.59 12.62
CA VAL A 653 23.19 15.01 12.80
C VAL A 653 23.26 15.72 11.45
N LEU A 654 22.27 16.57 11.16
CA LEU A 654 22.27 17.44 9.98
C LEU A 654 23.45 18.44 10.02
N LEU A 655 24.26 18.45 8.96
CA LEU A 655 25.42 19.34 8.83
C LEU A 655 25.01 20.80 8.58
N HIS A 656 23.87 21.01 7.93
CA HIS A 656 23.38 22.32 7.53
C HIS A 656 21.98 22.55 8.11
N ARG A 657 21.89 23.18 9.28
CA ARG A 657 20.63 23.74 9.76
C ARG A 657 20.17 24.85 8.83
N THR A 658 19.18 24.58 7.99
CA THR A 658 18.30 25.61 7.45
C THR A 658 17.57 26.27 8.61
N ALA A 659 17.41 27.59 8.57
CA ALA A 659 16.84 28.37 9.69
C ALA A 659 15.30 28.22 9.86
N ALA A 660 14.72 27.19 9.25
CA ALA A 660 13.30 26.84 9.27
C ALA A 660 13.06 25.31 9.31
N GLY A 661 14.11 24.48 9.45
CA GLY A 661 14.00 23.02 9.42
C GLY A 661 13.46 22.36 10.70
N ASP A 662 12.89 23.14 11.61
CA ASP A 662 12.44 22.74 12.96
C ASP A 662 11.05 23.35 13.28
N HIS A 663 10.32 23.72 12.22
CA HIS A 663 8.99 24.33 12.26
C HIS A 663 8.06 23.53 11.34
N GLY A 664 7.71 22.32 11.78
CA GLY A 664 6.39 21.72 11.50
C GLY A 664 5.41 21.95 12.66
N HIS A 665 5.79 22.80 13.62
CA HIS A 665 5.04 23.06 14.84
C HIS A 665 4.05 24.21 14.66
N HIS A 666 2.76 23.91 14.81
CA HIS A 666 1.78 24.95 15.10
C HIS A 666 2.10 25.63 16.44
N ASP A 667 2.67 26.84 16.41
CA ASP A 667 2.81 27.71 17.57
C ASP A 667 1.42 28.20 18.06
N ARG A 668 0.68 27.31 18.72
CA ARG A 668 -0.47 27.64 19.54
C ARG A 668 0.02 28.36 20.80
N THR A 669 0.38 29.62 20.62
CA THR A 669 0.96 30.53 21.64
C THR A 669 0.43 30.27 23.05
N SER A 670 1.21 29.55 23.86
CA SER A 670 0.81 29.14 25.20
C SER A 670 0.91 30.31 26.16
N GLN A 671 -0.18 31.09 26.28
CA GLN A 671 -0.30 32.18 27.25
C GLN A 671 -0.35 31.67 28.69
N SER A 672 0.80 31.22 29.19
CA SER A 672 1.02 30.87 30.59
C SER A 672 0.73 32.09 31.48
N PRO A 673 -0.29 32.05 32.36
CA PRO A 673 -0.62 33.19 33.21
C PRO A 673 0.51 33.43 34.22
N ASN A 674 1.16 34.57 34.08
CA ASN A 674 2.42 34.91 34.75
C ASN A 674 2.22 35.15 36.27
N SER A 675 2.32 34.08 37.06
CA SER A 675 2.08 34.09 38.51
C SER A 675 3.31 34.57 39.30
N GLN A 676 3.45 35.89 39.42
CA GLN A 676 4.51 36.50 40.24
C GLN A 676 4.38 36.09 41.72
N SER A 677 5.31 35.26 42.20
CA SER A 677 5.38 34.91 43.61
C SER A 677 5.77 36.14 44.46
N SER A 678 4.84 36.64 45.28
CA SER A 678 5.14 37.58 46.36
C SER A 678 4.91 36.91 47.71
N ARG A 679 5.91 36.98 48.59
CA ARG A 679 5.88 36.31 49.90
C ARG A 679 5.03 37.11 50.89
N ALA A 680 4.01 36.47 51.46
CA ALA A 680 3.40 36.84 52.73
C ALA A 680 3.36 35.60 53.63
N ALA A 681 3.57 35.77 54.94
CA ALA A 681 3.76 34.65 55.85
C ALA A 681 2.45 33.96 56.23
N GLY A 682 2.45 32.63 56.22
CA GLY A 682 1.44 31.83 56.92
C GLY A 682 1.86 31.66 58.39
N ASP A 683 0.98 32.03 59.31
CA ASP A 683 1.11 31.68 60.73
C ASP A 683 0.42 30.33 61.00
N HIS A 684 0.91 29.59 61.99
CA HIS A 684 0.41 28.25 62.32
C HIS A 684 -0.54 28.28 63.52
N ASP A 685 -1.74 27.71 63.37
CA ASP A 685 -2.44 27.10 64.51
C ASP A 685 -3.13 25.77 64.15
N LYS A 686 -3.39 24.94 65.16
CA LYS A 686 -3.71 23.51 65.05
C LYS A 686 -5.16 23.21 65.44
N GLY A 687 -6.04 23.12 64.45
CA GLY A 687 -7.44 22.68 64.61
C GLY A 687 -7.61 21.16 64.50
N LYS A 688 -8.02 20.48 65.58
CA LYS A 688 -8.25 19.02 65.60
C LYS A 688 -9.43 18.58 64.73
N SER A 689 -9.32 17.38 64.17
CA SER A 689 -10.45 16.65 63.57
C SER A 689 -11.55 16.34 64.60
N ASN A 690 -12.80 16.43 64.16
CA ASN A 690 -13.95 15.79 64.78
C ASN A 690 -14.89 15.33 63.66
N GLY A 691 -15.24 14.05 63.62
CA GLY A 691 -16.33 13.56 62.77
C GLY A 691 -17.67 13.89 63.39
N GLY A 692 -18.65 14.38 62.61
CA GLY A 692 -19.90 14.86 63.19
C GLY A 692 -21.02 15.21 62.21
N LEU A 693 -21.62 14.16 61.61
CA LEU A 693 -22.94 14.17 60.93
C LEU A 693 -23.07 15.03 59.64
N PRO A 694 -24.02 14.69 58.74
CA PRO A 694 -24.39 15.58 57.64
C PRO A 694 -25.10 16.85 58.16
N PRO A 695 -25.04 17.97 57.42
CA PRO A 695 -25.75 19.20 57.81
C PRO A 695 -27.27 18.98 57.85
N PRO A 696 -28.00 19.72 58.70
CA PRO A 696 -29.45 19.60 58.80
C PRO A 696 -30.13 20.03 57.49
N PRO A 697 -31.26 19.40 57.11
CA PRO A 697 -31.97 19.74 55.88
C PRO A 697 -32.53 21.16 55.97
N MET A 698 -31.95 22.08 55.19
CA MET A 698 -32.50 23.42 55.01
C MET A 698 -33.87 23.36 54.35
N GLU A 699 -34.81 24.18 54.80
CA GLU A 699 -36.10 24.36 54.12
C GLU A 699 -35.86 24.82 52.67
N ARG A 700 -36.27 23.99 51.70
CA ARG A 700 -36.11 24.28 50.27
C ARG A 700 -37.11 25.36 49.83
N ARG A 701 -36.80 26.61 50.16
CA ARG A 701 -37.57 27.79 49.74
C ARG A 701 -37.61 27.91 48.22
N THR A 702 -38.76 28.29 47.68
CA THR A 702 -38.90 28.55 46.24
C THR A 702 -38.23 29.88 45.87
N THR A 703 -37.84 30.07 44.61
CA THR A 703 -37.28 31.35 44.11
C THR A 703 -38.15 32.55 44.46
N SER A 704 -39.48 32.38 44.37
CA SER A 704 -40.47 33.37 44.79
C SER A 704 -40.47 33.74 46.28
N GLN A 705 -40.00 32.86 47.17
CA GLN A 705 -39.84 33.12 48.61
C GLN A 705 -38.51 33.79 48.96
N LEU A 706 -37.56 33.83 48.02
CA LEU A 706 -36.26 34.51 48.17
C LEU A 706 -36.24 35.92 47.58
N GLY A 707 -37.36 36.37 46.98
CA GLY A 707 -37.45 37.68 46.31
C GLY A 707 -36.61 37.78 45.03
N LEU A 708 -36.16 36.65 44.48
CA LEU A 708 -35.41 36.59 43.24
C LEU A 708 -36.37 36.71 42.03
N PRO A 709 -35.95 37.39 40.95
CA PRO A 709 -36.76 37.51 39.73
C PRO A 709 -37.08 36.14 39.14
N HIS A 710 -38.19 36.03 38.42
CA HIS A 710 -38.57 34.79 37.78
C HIS A 710 -37.61 34.45 36.63
N ILE A 711 -37.39 33.17 36.34
CA ILE A 711 -36.47 32.75 35.25
C ILE A 711 -36.86 33.36 33.88
N THR A 712 -38.13 33.67 33.67
CA THR A 712 -38.67 34.34 32.48
C THR A 712 -38.45 35.86 32.44
N GLU A 713 -37.90 36.45 33.50
CA GLU A 713 -37.62 37.89 33.65
C GLU A 713 -36.11 38.20 33.63
N LEU A 714 -35.27 37.16 33.70
CA LEU A 714 -33.84 37.26 33.49
C LEU A 714 -33.53 37.41 31.99
N PRO A 715 -32.52 38.21 31.60
CA PRO A 715 -32.00 38.18 30.24
C PRO A 715 -31.43 36.77 29.95
N SER A 716 -31.46 36.36 28.68
CA SER A 716 -30.70 35.19 28.23
C SER A 716 -29.24 35.36 28.61
N LEU A 717 -28.65 34.36 29.26
CA LEU A 717 -27.24 34.37 29.61
C LEU A 717 -26.38 34.60 28.35
N PRO A 718 -25.23 35.29 28.47
CA PRO A 718 -24.26 35.33 27.39
C PRO A 718 -23.87 33.89 27.04
N ILE A 719 -23.74 33.62 25.75
CA ILE A 719 -23.34 32.32 25.24
C ILE A 719 -21.83 32.19 25.49
N LEU A 720 -21.48 31.31 26.43
CA LEU A 720 -20.14 31.08 26.97
C LEU A 720 -19.75 29.62 26.78
N ASP A 721 -18.44 29.38 26.77
CA ASP A 721 -17.87 28.05 26.55
C ASP A 721 -17.83 27.30 27.88
N ASP A 722 -18.83 26.44 28.07
CA ASP A 722 -19.03 25.65 29.28
C ASP A 722 -18.23 24.33 29.26
N THR A 723 -17.29 24.14 28.31
CA THR A 723 -16.51 22.89 28.18
C THR A 723 -15.67 22.55 29.42
N ASP A 724 -15.21 23.55 30.17
CA ASP A 724 -14.47 23.37 31.42
C ASP A 724 -15.29 22.72 32.55
N ILE A 725 -16.63 22.78 32.45
CA ILE A 725 -17.60 22.17 33.35
C ILE A 725 -18.42 21.04 32.70
N GLY A 726 -18.01 20.56 31.51
CA GLY A 726 -18.68 19.49 30.77
C GLY A 726 -19.98 19.92 30.07
N GLY A 727 -20.15 21.21 29.82
CA GLY A 727 -21.20 21.75 28.96
C GLY A 727 -20.82 21.76 27.47
N PRO A 728 -21.77 22.11 26.58
CA PRO A 728 -21.53 22.18 25.14
C PRO A 728 -20.61 23.36 24.76
N PRO A 729 -19.68 23.19 23.82
CA PRO A 729 -18.80 24.27 23.35
C PRO A 729 -19.56 25.38 22.64
N VAL A 730 -18.98 26.59 22.66
CA VAL A 730 -19.44 27.72 21.83
C VAL A 730 -19.02 27.50 20.39
N ARG A 731 -20.01 27.31 19.52
CA ARG A 731 -19.84 27.26 18.07
C ARG A 731 -20.23 28.61 17.47
N ILE A 732 -19.80 28.89 16.24
CA ILE A 732 -20.19 30.10 15.50
C ILE A 732 -21.19 29.69 14.40
N ASP A 733 -22.38 30.29 14.39
CA ASP A 733 -23.38 30.02 13.35
C ASP A 733 -23.01 30.63 11.99
N GLU A 734 -23.72 30.22 10.93
CA GLU A 734 -23.56 30.73 9.55
C GLU A 734 -23.67 32.27 9.41
N PHE A 735 -24.15 32.96 10.46
CA PHE A 735 -24.30 34.42 10.53
C PHE A 735 -23.28 35.09 11.47
N GLY A 736 -22.23 34.36 11.88
CA GLY A 736 -21.14 34.86 12.71
C GLY A 736 -21.47 35.00 14.19
N LYS A 737 -22.45 34.25 14.73
CA LYS A 737 -22.91 34.39 16.13
C LYS A 737 -22.59 33.17 16.99
N PRO A 738 -22.15 33.36 18.24
CA PRO A 738 -22.07 32.30 19.25
C PRO A 738 -23.37 31.50 19.40
N THR A 739 -23.25 30.17 19.44
CA THR A 739 -24.37 29.23 19.60
C THR A 739 -23.93 27.94 20.30
N ASN A 740 -24.59 27.57 21.41
CA ASN A 740 -24.37 26.29 22.12
C ASN A 740 -25.38 25.21 21.68
N LYS A 741 -25.75 25.21 20.39
CA LYS A 741 -26.57 24.14 19.80
C LYS A 741 -25.63 22.98 19.40
N PRO A 742 -26.04 21.71 19.57
CA PRO A 742 -25.37 20.60 18.90
C PRO A 742 -25.53 20.72 17.39
N LEU A 743 -24.63 20.08 16.63
CA LEU A 743 -24.73 20.05 15.17
C LEU A 743 -26.00 19.30 14.75
N SER A 744 -26.61 19.75 13.66
CA SER A 744 -27.78 19.14 13.03
C SER A 744 -27.49 17.72 12.52
N PHE A 745 -26.23 17.46 12.18
CA PHE A 745 -25.75 16.20 11.59
C PHE A 745 -24.83 15.36 12.48
N THR A 746 -24.59 15.67 13.77
CA THR A 746 -23.76 14.78 14.63
C THR A 746 -24.33 13.36 14.66
N PRO A 747 -23.54 12.31 14.37
CA PRO A 747 -24.00 10.93 14.52
C PRO A 747 -24.27 10.60 15.98
N ALA A 748 -25.31 9.81 16.25
CA ALA A 748 -25.71 9.51 17.62
C ALA A 748 -24.69 8.58 18.31
N GLY A 749 -24.11 9.03 19.42
CA GLY A 749 -23.12 8.28 20.20
C GLY A 749 -21.66 8.55 19.83
N VAL A 750 -21.38 9.51 18.93
CA VAL A 750 -20.00 9.98 18.69
C VAL A 750 -19.61 10.99 19.76
N GLU A 751 -18.68 10.57 20.63
CA GLU A 751 -18.03 11.39 21.65
C GLU A 751 -16.51 11.28 21.47
N THR A 752 -15.77 12.38 21.64
CA THR A 752 -14.31 12.39 21.44
C THR A 752 -13.59 11.63 22.56
N VAL A 753 -12.64 10.79 22.17
CA VAL A 753 -11.90 9.90 23.07
C VAL A 753 -10.65 10.62 23.58
N ALA A 754 -10.39 10.52 24.89
CA ALA A 754 -9.11 10.96 25.46
C ALA A 754 -8.02 9.92 25.17
N ILE A 755 -7.12 10.24 24.25
CA ILE A 755 -6.02 9.36 23.82
C ILE A 755 -4.74 9.80 24.55
N ASP A 756 -4.18 8.91 25.35
CA ASP A 756 -2.84 9.05 25.96
C ASP A 756 -1.78 8.31 25.13
N LYS A 757 -0.53 8.79 25.15
CA LYS A 757 0.53 8.25 24.29
C LYS A 757 1.00 6.82 24.63
N ASP A 758 0.65 6.32 25.81
CA ASP A 758 0.94 4.96 26.27
C ASP A 758 -0.33 4.13 26.53
N CYS A 759 -1.53 4.60 26.12
CA CYS A 759 -2.77 3.88 26.35
C CYS A 759 -2.78 2.48 25.70
N MET A 760 -2.09 2.34 24.56
CA MET A 760 -1.91 1.09 23.81
C MET A 760 -0.81 0.17 24.38
N ARG A 761 -0.31 0.41 25.60
CA ARG A 761 0.75 -0.42 26.21
C ARG A 761 0.31 -1.86 26.51
N ASP A 762 -0.97 -2.05 26.79
CA ASP A 762 -1.66 -3.35 26.88
C ASP A 762 -2.69 -3.44 25.75
N PRO A 763 -2.42 -4.18 24.67
CA PRO A 763 -3.26 -4.14 23.47
C PRO A 763 -4.61 -4.88 23.62
N ILE A 764 -4.82 -5.67 24.68
CA ILE A 764 -6.06 -6.44 24.87
C ILE A 764 -6.94 -5.93 26.02
N SER A 765 -6.38 -5.14 26.95
CA SER A 765 -7.09 -4.45 28.03
C SER A 765 -8.36 -3.73 27.52
N PRO A 766 -9.55 -3.95 28.12
CA PRO A 766 -10.79 -3.29 27.72
C PRO A 766 -10.75 -1.75 27.81
N ALA A 767 -9.88 -1.19 28.66
CA ALA A 767 -9.67 0.25 28.77
C ALA A 767 -8.98 0.85 27.52
N PHE A 768 -8.27 0.02 26.74
CA PHE A 768 -7.69 0.39 25.45
C PHE A 768 -8.50 -0.17 24.29
N TRP A 769 -8.64 -1.50 24.20
CA TRP A 769 -9.23 -2.18 23.05
C TRP A 769 -10.66 -1.72 22.78
N ASP A 770 -11.51 -1.75 23.80
CA ASP A 770 -12.93 -1.44 23.66
C ASP A 770 -13.20 0.07 23.82
N SER A 771 -12.55 0.71 24.80
CA SER A 771 -12.84 2.11 25.17
C SER A 771 -12.09 3.15 24.33
N ILE A 772 -11.03 2.76 23.60
CA ILE A 772 -10.22 3.67 22.76
C ILE A 772 -10.16 3.15 21.31
N TRP A 773 -9.52 2.00 21.06
CA TRP A 773 -9.24 1.52 19.70
C TRP A 773 -10.51 1.25 18.89
N ASN A 774 -11.45 0.48 19.45
CA ASN A 774 -12.76 0.23 18.86
C ASN A 774 -13.59 1.52 18.74
N GLN A 775 -13.68 2.30 19.83
CA GLN A 775 -14.48 3.53 19.85
C GLN A 775 -14.00 4.58 18.83
N VAL A 776 -12.69 4.78 18.66
CA VAL A 776 -12.12 5.67 17.63
C VAL A 776 -12.45 5.14 16.23
N ALA A 777 -12.30 3.84 15.98
CA ALA A 777 -12.65 3.25 14.68
C ALA A 777 -14.14 3.43 14.34
N ASP A 778 -15.04 3.18 15.30
CA ASP A 778 -16.49 3.31 15.13
C ASP A 778 -16.93 4.79 15.00
N ASN A 779 -16.31 5.70 15.77
CA ASN A 779 -16.48 7.16 15.64
C ASN A 779 -16.08 7.65 14.25
N ASN A 780 -14.84 7.40 13.84
CA ASN A 780 -14.28 7.85 12.57
C ASN A 780 -15.10 7.33 11.39
N THR A 781 -15.45 6.03 11.40
CA THR A 781 -16.29 5.42 10.35
C THR A 781 -17.65 6.14 10.25
N SER A 782 -18.27 6.47 11.40
CA SER A 782 -19.56 7.18 11.46
C SER A 782 -19.45 8.64 10.95
N LEU A 783 -18.36 9.34 11.27
CA LEU A 783 -18.06 10.70 10.78
C LEU A 783 -17.80 10.72 9.27
N TYR A 784 -16.92 9.83 8.77
CA TYR A 784 -16.64 9.67 7.34
C TYR A 784 -17.90 9.36 6.52
N ARG A 785 -18.75 8.44 7.00
CA ARG A 785 -20.04 8.16 6.37
C ARG A 785 -20.94 9.39 6.32
N THR A 786 -20.98 10.17 7.39
CA THR A 786 -21.93 11.27 7.56
C THR A 786 -21.56 12.51 6.75
N VAL A 787 -20.27 12.86 6.68
CA VAL A 787 -19.77 13.99 5.90
C VAL A 787 -19.62 13.63 4.41
N PHE A 788 -18.92 12.54 4.09
CA PHE A 788 -18.45 12.29 2.72
C PHE A 788 -19.22 11.21 1.96
N ARG A 789 -20.01 10.36 2.64
CA ARG A 789 -20.61 9.13 2.08
C ARG A 789 -19.57 8.22 1.41
N CYS A 790 -18.46 8.01 2.09
CA CYS A 790 -17.35 7.16 1.64
C CYS A 790 -17.79 5.75 1.20
N MET A 791 -17.06 5.19 0.23
CA MET A 791 -17.03 3.77 -0.07
C MET A 791 -15.70 3.14 0.40
N PRO A 792 -15.69 1.84 0.74
CA PRO A 792 -16.83 0.97 1.00
C PRO A 792 -17.43 1.23 2.39
N ASP A 793 -18.68 0.79 2.64
CA ASP A 793 -19.36 1.02 3.92
C ASP A 793 -20.49 0.01 4.20
N ASN A 794 -20.73 -0.32 5.48
CA ASN A 794 -21.73 -1.32 5.91
C ASN A 794 -23.20 -0.91 5.71
N GLU A 795 -23.52 0.38 5.59
CA GLU A 795 -24.90 0.85 5.30
C GLU A 795 -25.27 0.73 3.80
N VAL A 796 -24.34 0.32 2.94
CA VAL A 796 -24.55 0.20 1.48
C VAL A 796 -24.53 -1.28 1.08
N LYS A 797 -25.71 -1.89 0.97
CA LYS A 797 -25.86 -3.33 0.67
C LYS A 797 -26.25 -3.61 -0.78
N THR A 798 -26.77 -2.61 -1.49
CA THR A 798 -27.23 -2.70 -2.88
C THR A 798 -26.55 -1.70 -3.82
N TRP A 799 -26.52 -2.00 -5.12
CA TRP A 799 -26.07 -1.08 -6.18
C TRP A 799 -26.90 0.22 -6.21
N LYS A 800 -28.16 0.16 -5.77
CA LYS A 800 -29.02 1.35 -5.64
C LYS A 800 -28.50 2.28 -4.55
N GLU A 801 -28.17 1.75 -3.37
CA GLU A 801 -27.60 2.53 -2.26
C GLU A 801 -26.20 3.03 -2.60
N TYR A 802 -25.42 2.25 -3.37
CA TYR A 802 -24.14 2.69 -3.90
C TYR A 802 -24.30 3.96 -4.74
N ILE A 803 -25.25 3.97 -5.67
CA ILE A 803 -25.50 5.14 -6.54
C ILE A 803 -26.00 6.33 -5.71
N GLU A 804 -26.86 6.12 -4.72
CA GLU A 804 -27.35 7.21 -3.84
C GLU A 804 -26.23 7.85 -3.00
N TYR A 805 -25.22 7.07 -2.59
CA TYR A 805 -24.01 7.57 -1.92
C TYR A 805 -23.03 8.27 -2.90
N ASP A 806 -22.79 7.67 -4.07
CA ASP A 806 -21.91 8.19 -5.14
C ASP A 806 -22.42 9.56 -5.66
N ASP A 807 -23.73 9.66 -5.91
CA ASP A 807 -24.43 10.90 -6.26
C ASP A 807 -24.35 11.96 -5.13
N TYR A 808 -24.39 11.55 -3.85
CA TYR A 808 -24.18 12.48 -2.73
C TYR A 808 -22.73 12.99 -2.72
N ALA A 809 -21.74 12.10 -2.80
CA ALA A 809 -20.32 12.46 -2.77
C ALA A 809 -19.93 13.38 -3.94
N ALA A 810 -20.49 13.14 -5.14
CA ALA A 810 -20.35 14.05 -6.27
C ALA A 810 -20.92 15.44 -5.97
N ARG A 811 -22.19 15.51 -5.53
CA ARG A 811 -22.86 16.79 -5.21
C ARG A 811 -22.22 17.54 -4.04
N PHE A 812 -21.64 16.83 -3.07
CA PHE A 812 -20.89 17.41 -1.97
C PHE A 812 -19.60 18.07 -2.46
N ARG A 813 -18.80 17.37 -3.28
CA ARG A 813 -17.62 17.97 -3.96
C ARG A 813 -17.99 19.18 -4.80
N ASP A 814 -19.05 19.10 -5.61
CA ASP A 814 -19.55 20.22 -6.40
C ASP A 814 -19.96 21.43 -5.53
N SER A 815 -20.49 21.19 -4.32
CA SER A 815 -20.84 22.28 -3.38
C SER A 815 -19.65 22.93 -2.67
N MET A 816 -18.47 22.31 -2.73
CA MET A 816 -17.19 22.90 -2.27
C MET A 816 -16.43 23.62 -3.40
N ALA A 817 -16.87 23.45 -4.66
CA ALA A 817 -16.29 24.14 -5.81
C ALA A 817 -16.72 25.63 -5.85
N PRO A 818 -15.92 26.53 -6.47
CA PRO A 818 -16.31 27.93 -6.60
C PRO A 818 -17.59 28.09 -7.42
N PRO A 819 -18.46 29.08 -7.11
CA PRO A 819 -19.67 29.32 -7.86
C PRO A 819 -19.35 29.68 -9.32
N LYS A 820 -19.91 28.90 -10.25
CA LYS A 820 -19.73 29.11 -11.69
C LYS A 820 -20.19 30.51 -12.08
N THR A 821 -19.33 31.30 -12.71
CA THR A 821 -19.70 32.58 -13.31
C THR A 821 -20.52 32.35 -14.58
N GLU A 822 -21.53 33.20 -14.81
CA GLU A 822 -22.52 33.05 -15.90
C GLU A 822 -21.88 32.95 -17.31
N GLU A 823 -20.66 33.46 -17.49
CA GLU A 823 -19.91 33.34 -18.75
C GLU A 823 -19.58 31.87 -19.12
N GLN A 824 -19.39 30.98 -18.13
CA GLN A 824 -19.05 29.56 -18.37
C GLN A 824 -20.23 28.74 -18.93
N GLU A 825 -21.48 29.10 -18.62
CA GLU A 825 -22.64 28.38 -19.15
C GLU A 825 -22.76 28.53 -20.67
N THR A 826 -22.29 29.65 -21.23
CA THR A 826 -22.35 29.92 -22.68
C THR A 826 -21.39 29.07 -23.52
N HIS A 827 -20.39 28.44 -22.89
CA HIS A 827 -19.49 27.48 -23.55
C HIS A 827 -19.88 26.02 -23.33
N ALA A 828 -20.51 25.69 -22.19
CA ALA A 828 -20.85 24.32 -21.83
C ALA A 828 -21.78 23.60 -22.84
N GLU A 829 -22.72 24.32 -23.47
CA GLU A 829 -23.61 23.74 -24.50
C GLU A 829 -22.90 23.37 -25.82
N THR A 830 -21.61 23.70 -25.99
CA THR A 830 -20.87 23.45 -27.26
C THR A 830 -19.82 22.33 -27.17
N GLU A 831 -19.48 21.83 -25.98
CA GLU A 831 -18.38 20.85 -25.81
C GLU A 831 -18.84 19.38 -25.72
N HIS A 832 -20.14 19.09 -25.72
CA HIS A 832 -20.68 17.72 -25.83
C HIS A 832 -20.56 17.10 -27.25
N SER A 833 -19.37 17.19 -27.86
CA SER A 833 -18.96 16.34 -29.01
C SER A 833 -17.43 16.27 -29.24
N GLY A 834 -16.64 16.20 -28.16
CA GLY A 834 -15.16 16.13 -28.21
C GLY A 834 -14.57 14.71 -28.03
N ALA A 835 -14.29 14.05 -29.15
CA ALA A 835 -13.42 12.85 -29.32
C ALA A 835 -13.03 12.02 -28.08
N ALA A 836 -13.64 10.85 -27.91
CA ALA A 836 -13.04 9.76 -27.13
C ALA A 836 -11.71 9.33 -27.78
N ALA A 837 -10.63 9.26 -27.00
CA ALA A 837 -9.41 8.60 -27.43
C ALA A 837 -9.69 7.08 -27.58
N PRO A 838 -9.26 6.42 -28.68
CA PRO A 838 -9.54 5.01 -28.89
C PRO A 838 -8.74 4.16 -27.90
N GLY A 839 -9.42 3.61 -26.89
CA GLY A 839 -8.84 2.65 -25.97
C GLY A 839 -8.33 1.43 -26.74
N ILE A 840 -7.01 1.20 -26.68
CA ILE A 840 -6.39 -0.02 -27.22
C ILE A 840 -6.65 -1.13 -26.20
N GLY A 841 -7.83 -1.75 -26.28
CA GLY A 841 -8.17 -2.90 -25.45
C GLY A 841 -7.17 -4.04 -25.70
N ALA A 842 -6.61 -4.60 -24.63
CA ALA A 842 -5.69 -5.72 -24.72
C ALA A 842 -6.47 -6.98 -25.22
N PRO A 843 -6.12 -7.54 -26.39
CA PRO A 843 -6.85 -8.69 -26.92
C PRO A 843 -6.38 -9.98 -26.25
N GLY A 844 -7.31 -10.72 -25.64
CA GLY A 844 -7.07 -12.10 -25.21
C GLY A 844 -6.85 -13.02 -26.42
N ALA A 845 -5.98 -14.02 -26.26
CA ALA A 845 -5.91 -15.17 -27.16
C ALA A 845 -7.03 -16.19 -26.77
N ALA A 846 -7.56 -17.06 -27.63
CA ALA A 846 -7.16 -17.42 -29.00
C ALA A 846 -8.35 -18.01 -29.81
N SER A 847 -8.04 -18.61 -30.96
CA SER A 847 -8.84 -19.49 -31.83
C SER A 847 -9.66 -18.85 -32.97
N GLU A 848 -9.80 -19.62 -34.06
CA GLU A 848 -10.30 -19.19 -35.39
C GLU A 848 -11.59 -19.94 -35.77
N ALA A 849 -12.56 -19.25 -36.41
CA ALA A 849 -13.50 -19.86 -37.36
C ALA A 849 -14.30 -18.81 -38.18
N ILE A 850 -14.03 -18.73 -39.49
CA ILE A 850 -14.98 -18.93 -40.61
C ILE A 850 -16.49 -18.66 -40.26
N ASN A 851 -17.21 -17.69 -40.86
CA ASN A 851 -17.43 -17.60 -42.32
C ASN A 851 -17.95 -16.24 -42.87
N GLU A 852 -18.03 -16.19 -44.21
CA GLU A 852 -18.52 -15.19 -45.18
C GLU A 852 -19.72 -14.26 -44.85
N LEU A 853 -19.65 -13.03 -45.38
CA LEU A 853 -20.61 -12.34 -46.30
C LEU A 853 -20.50 -10.80 -46.11
N GLU A 854 -20.63 -9.90 -47.09
CA GLU A 854 -20.44 -9.81 -48.54
C GLU A 854 -20.92 -8.38 -48.92
N HIS A 855 -20.36 -7.75 -49.96
CA HIS A 855 -20.86 -6.48 -50.57
C HIS A 855 -20.86 -5.18 -49.67
N GLY A 856 -20.61 -3.98 -50.19
CA GLY A 856 -20.08 -3.60 -51.51
C GLY A 856 -20.25 -2.11 -51.85
N GLU A 857 -19.26 -1.55 -52.58
CA GLU A 857 -19.33 -0.34 -53.42
C GLU A 857 -19.45 1.05 -52.72
N LYS A 858 -18.49 1.98 -52.94
CA LYS A 858 -18.50 3.16 -53.88
C LYS A 858 -19.45 4.33 -53.52
N ALA A 859 -19.21 5.60 -53.91
CA ALA A 859 -17.99 6.38 -54.23
C ALA A 859 -18.39 7.85 -54.53
N SER A 860 -17.45 8.80 -54.34
CA SER A 860 -17.44 10.17 -54.93
C SER A 860 -18.56 11.18 -54.54
N GLY A 861 -18.31 12.48 -54.28
CA GLY A 861 -17.05 13.23 -54.16
C GLY A 861 -17.06 14.61 -54.86
N THR A 862 -16.13 15.52 -54.47
CA THR A 862 -15.75 16.81 -55.11
C THR A 862 -16.81 17.95 -55.10
N LYS A 863 -16.58 19.27 -55.28
CA LYS A 863 -15.47 20.23 -55.65
C LYS A 863 -15.70 21.55 -54.84
N ARG A 864 -14.79 22.51 -54.55
CA ARG A 864 -13.31 22.71 -54.64
C ARG A 864 -12.89 23.71 -53.50
N SER A 865 -12.03 24.76 -53.52
CA SER A 865 -11.29 25.55 -54.54
C SER A 865 -10.10 26.37 -53.95
N ARG A 866 -8.89 26.20 -54.52
CA ARG A 866 -7.75 27.16 -54.69
C ARG A 866 -7.18 27.95 -53.46
N GLY A 867 -5.86 28.05 -53.28
CA GLY A 867 -4.75 27.42 -54.06
C GLY A 867 -3.37 28.09 -53.91
N ASN A 868 -2.50 27.81 -54.90
CA ASN A 868 -1.10 28.21 -55.13
C ASN A 868 0.02 27.37 -54.45
N SER A 869 1.01 27.01 -55.27
CA SER A 869 2.23 26.27 -54.94
C SER A 869 3.27 26.43 -56.07
N LEU A 870 4.57 26.41 -55.77
CA LEU A 870 5.68 26.16 -56.71
C LEU A 870 6.75 25.35 -55.91
N HIS A 871 7.10 24.07 -56.17
CA HIS A 871 7.65 23.40 -57.37
C HIS A 871 9.13 23.81 -57.62
N VAL A 872 10.09 22.95 -58.01
CA VAL A 872 10.05 21.74 -58.88
C VAL A 872 11.20 20.76 -58.53
N ARG A 873 11.05 19.44 -58.84
CA ARG A 873 11.96 18.61 -59.71
C ARG A 873 12.28 17.17 -59.22
N ALA A 874 11.84 16.19 -60.02
CA ALA A 874 12.41 14.83 -60.15
C ALA A 874 13.05 14.69 -61.56
N PRO A 875 13.75 13.58 -61.90
CA PRO A 875 13.04 12.52 -62.68
C PRO A 875 13.60 11.07 -62.56
N ASN A 876 12.71 10.07 -62.80
CA ASN A 876 12.81 8.90 -63.73
C ASN A 876 14.03 7.91 -63.68
N THR A 877 13.95 6.60 -64.00
CA THR A 877 12.84 5.68 -64.44
C THR A 877 13.27 4.18 -64.45
N ASN A 878 12.25 3.28 -64.46
CA ASN A 878 12.13 2.01 -65.21
C ASN A 878 12.67 0.62 -64.71
N GLU A 879 11.86 -0.39 -65.11
CA GLU A 879 12.15 -1.84 -65.39
C GLU A 879 12.63 -2.75 -64.22
N GLU A 880 12.20 -4.02 -64.05
CA GLU A 880 11.14 -4.88 -64.64
C GLU A 880 10.65 -5.88 -63.55
N VAL A 881 9.35 -6.15 -63.37
CA VAL A 881 8.55 -7.26 -63.96
C VAL A 881 9.14 -8.67 -63.80
N VAL A 882 8.47 -9.53 -63.01
CA VAL A 882 7.84 -10.82 -63.42
C VAL A 882 7.14 -11.43 -62.19
N ASN A 883 5.94 -12.00 -62.38
CA ASN A 883 5.21 -12.81 -61.41
C ASN A 883 4.35 -13.81 -62.20
N GLU A 884 4.53 -15.12 -62.00
CA GLU A 884 3.58 -16.10 -62.53
C GLU A 884 3.55 -17.42 -61.74
N LYS A 885 2.53 -18.25 -62.00
CA LYS A 885 2.07 -19.39 -61.18
C LYS A 885 2.07 -20.69 -62.00
N THR A 886 1.60 -21.77 -61.33
CA THR A 886 0.85 -22.90 -61.92
C THR A 886 1.69 -24.01 -62.61
N PRO A 887 1.16 -25.25 -62.82
CA PRO A 887 1.83 -26.43 -62.24
C PRO A 887 1.89 -27.68 -63.17
N ALA A 888 1.96 -28.87 -62.54
CA ALA A 888 1.83 -30.23 -63.08
C ALA A 888 3.09 -30.88 -63.70
N GLY A 889 3.15 -32.22 -63.63
CA GLY A 889 4.24 -33.04 -64.18
C GLY A 889 4.51 -34.32 -63.37
N GLN A 890 4.06 -35.48 -63.85
CA GLN A 890 4.27 -36.81 -63.27
C GLN A 890 5.64 -37.44 -63.64
N GLU A 891 5.91 -38.64 -63.07
CA GLU A 891 6.90 -39.66 -63.49
C GLU A 891 8.40 -39.35 -63.25
N ASP A 892 9.31 -40.33 -63.13
CA ASP A 892 9.29 -41.74 -62.65
C ASP A 892 10.76 -42.21 -62.50
N ARG A 893 11.01 -43.30 -61.76
CA ARG A 893 12.26 -44.09 -61.63
C ARG A 893 13.45 -43.45 -60.88
N GLY A 894 14.25 -44.22 -60.14
CA GLY A 894 14.11 -45.63 -59.73
C GLY A 894 15.46 -46.35 -59.47
N MET A 895 15.39 -47.51 -58.77
CA MET A 895 16.50 -48.42 -58.36
C MET A 895 17.35 -47.90 -57.17
N ARG A 896 17.45 -48.58 -56.00
CA ARG A 896 17.98 -49.94 -55.63
C ARG A 896 19.51 -49.96 -55.51
N LEU A 897 20.17 -50.61 -54.53
CA LEU A 897 19.85 -51.56 -53.42
C LEU A 897 20.71 -51.15 -52.16
N THR A 898 20.81 -51.83 -50.99
CA THR A 898 20.52 -53.24 -50.61
C THR A 898 20.10 -53.39 -49.13
N THR A 899 19.33 -54.45 -48.89
CA THR A 899 18.83 -55.10 -47.65
C THR A 899 19.79 -55.38 -46.47
N ASN A 900 19.27 -55.29 -45.23
CA ASN A 900 19.12 -56.39 -44.22
C ASN A 900 18.68 -55.81 -42.85
N GLY A 901 17.74 -56.37 -42.08
CA GLY A 901 16.80 -57.48 -42.29
C GLY A 901 16.07 -57.87 -40.98
N LEU A 902 14.89 -58.52 -41.07
CA LEU A 902 14.00 -58.99 -39.95
C LEU A 902 13.32 -57.84 -39.15
N ASN A 903 12.00 -57.62 -39.12
CA ASN A 903 10.79 -58.40 -39.52
C ASN A 903 10.55 -59.65 -38.65
N GLU A 904 9.33 -60.02 -38.21
CA GLU A 904 7.96 -59.82 -38.74
C GLU A 904 6.94 -59.53 -37.59
N LYS A 905 5.62 -59.25 -37.76
CA LYS A 905 4.67 -59.31 -38.91
C LYS A 905 3.47 -58.35 -38.69
N GLN A 906 2.81 -57.93 -39.78
CA GLN A 906 1.58 -57.10 -39.86
C GLN A 906 0.32 -58.00 -40.16
N PRO A 907 -0.96 -57.54 -40.35
CA PRO A 907 -1.42 -56.22 -40.87
C PRO A 907 -2.81 -55.61 -40.47
N PHE A 908 -2.93 -54.27 -40.67
CA PHE A 908 -4.03 -53.45 -41.26
C PHE A 908 -5.52 -53.34 -40.80
N VAL A 909 -6.03 -52.11 -41.04
CA VAL A 909 -7.38 -51.48 -41.20
C VAL A 909 -8.42 -51.29 -40.06
N ASP A 910 -8.87 -50.02 -40.01
CA ASP A 910 -10.19 -49.40 -39.76
C ASP A 910 -10.99 -49.47 -38.45
N GLU A 911 -11.50 -48.27 -38.13
CA GLU A 911 -12.71 -47.79 -37.45
C GLU A 911 -13.39 -48.54 -36.26
N SER A 912 -13.97 -47.71 -35.40
CA SER A 912 -14.99 -47.99 -34.36
C SER A 912 -14.57 -48.73 -33.07
N SER A 913 -14.87 -48.08 -31.94
CA SER A 913 -15.26 -48.72 -30.68
C SER A 913 -16.75 -49.15 -30.80
N PRO A 914 -17.33 -50.09 -30.00
CA PRO A 914 -17.07 -50.27 -28.56
C PRO A 914 -17.24 -51.73 -28.00
N VAL A 915 -17.45 -51.85 -26.67
CA VAL A 915 -17.94 -53.02 -25.89
C VAL A 915 -16.87 -54.14 -25.66
N GLN A 916 -16.45 -54.57 -24.45
CA GLN A 916 -17.03 -54.71 -23.08
C GLN A 916 -17.75 -56.08 -22.87
N ALA A 917 -18.15 -56.37 -21.60
CA ALA A 917 -18.67 -57.64 -21.05
C ALA A 917 -17.57 -58.68 -20.72
N SER A 918 -17.76 -59.63 -19.80
CA SER A 918 -19.02 -60.15 -19.22
C SER A 918 -18.95 -60.45 -17.70
N GLY A 919 -20.12 -60.58 -17.07
CA GLY A 919 -20.36 -60.71 -15.62
C GLY A 919 -21.10 -59.50 -15.02
N ASP A 920 -22.23 -59.01 -15.54
CA ASP A 920 -23.53 -59.68 -15.85
C ASP A 920 -24.27 -60.17 -14.59
N VAL A 921 -25.59 -59.96 -14.39
CA VAL A 921 -26.68 -59.40 -15.23
C VAL A 921 -27.75 -58.66 -14.36
N PRO A 922 -28.73 -57.90 -14.94
CA PRO A 922 -29.53 -56.90 -14.21
C PRO A 922 -31.00 -57.28 -13.90
N PHE A 923 -31.76 -56.32 -13.36
CA PHE A 923 -33.23 -56.31 -13.22
C PHE A 923 -33.98 -56.52 -14.55
N PRO A 924 -35.19 -57.12 -14.49
CA PRO A 924 -36.40 -56.30 -14.74
C PRO A 924 -37.57 -56.56 -13.77
N SER A 925 -38.63 -55.74 -13.91
CA SER A 925 -39.88 -55.75 -13.13
C SER A 925 -40.86 -56.88 -13.49
N TYR A 926 -41.80 -57.23 -12.59
CA TYR A 926 -43.27 -57.26 -12.86
C TYR A 926 -44.11 -57.53 -11.58
N ASP A 927 -45.37 -57.04 -11.60
CA ASP A 927 -46.60 -57.42 -10.85
C ASP A 927 -46.64 -57.66 -9.31
N PRO A 928 -47.57 -56.95 -8.61
CA PRO A 928 -48.13 -57.35 -7.31
C PRO A 928 -49.67 -57.58 -7.33
N PRO A 929 -50.17 -58.73 -6.85
CA PRO A 929 -51.59 -58.97 -6.54
C PRO A 929 -51.79 -59.19 -5.00
N PRO A 930 -53.00 -59.47 -4.46
CA PRO A 930 -53.94 -58.41 -4.07
C PRO A 930 -54.58 -58.57 -2.66
N ALA A 931 -55.31 -57.53 -2.21
CA ALA A 931 -56.21 -57.49 -1.04
C ALA A 931 -55.52 -57.61 0.36
N ASP A 932 -56.08 -57.15 1.47
CA ASP A 932 -57.43 -56.61 1.77
C ASP A 932 -57.36 -55.54 2.89
N GLY A 933 -58.39 -54.70 3.06
CA GLY A 933 -58.61 -53.88 4.29
C GLY A 933 -58.51 -52.35 4.18
N ALA A 934 -59.63 -51.70 3.84
CA ALA A 934 -59.88 -50.24 3.93
C ALA A 934 -60.73 -49.91 5.20
N PRO A 935 -61.28 -48.68 5.45
CA PRO A 935 -61.24 -47.36 4.75
C PRO A 935 -60.64 -46.24 5.67
N LEU A 936 -60.88 -44.91 5.62
CA LEU A 936 -61.74 -43.87 4.96
C LEU A 936 -60.90 -42.55 4.99
N ASP A 937 -61.05 -41.46 4.20
CA ASP A 937 -61.93 -41.12 3.06
C ASP A 937 -61.40 -39.91 2.22
N THR A 938 -62.20 -39.45 1.25
CA THR A 938 -62.32 -38.16 0.49
C THR A 938 -61.60 -36.86 0.97
N THR A 939 -61.22 -35.86 0.14
CA THR A 939 -61.12 -35.57 -1.35
C THR A 939 -60.29 -34.26 -1.53
N ALA A 940 -59.39 -34.01 -2.51
CA ALA A 940 -59.40 -34.07 -4.01
C ALA A 940 -60.19 -32.91 -4.69
N SER A 941 -59.83 -32.24 -5.81
CA SER A 941 -58.80 -32.41 -6.90
C SER A 941 -58.46 -31.02 -7.56
N GLN A 942 -57.32 -30.74 -8.26
CA GLN A 942 -56.80 -31.09 -9.63
C GLN A 942 -57.64 -30.58 -10.84
N ASN A 943 -57.16 -30.25 -12.07
CA ASN A 943 -55.84 -30.11 -12.76
C ASN A 943 -55.95 -29.00 -13.89
N GLU A 944 -55.22 -28.81 -15.04
CA GLU A 944 -54.30 -29.58 -15.91
C GLU A 944 -53.26 -28.70 -16.71
N LYS A 945 -53.20 -28.67 -18.07
CA LYS A 945 -51.99 -28.31 -18.88
C LYS A 945 -52.13 -27.67 -20.31
N GLU A 946 -51.07 -26.92 -20.70
CA GLU A 946 -50.34 -26.76 -22.01
C GLU A 946 -50.96 -26.34 -23.40
N LYS A 947 -50.33 -25.31 -24.04
CA LYS A 947 -49.83 -25.10 -25.46
C LYS A 947 -50.77 -25.36 -26.70
N ASN A 948 -50.63 -24.75 -27.90
CA ASN A 948 -49.61 -23.88 -28.56
C ASN A 948 -50.18 -23.06 -29.78
N THR A 949 -49.60 -21.90 -30.16
CA THR A 949 -49.64 -21.19 -31.51
C THR A 949 -51.03 -20.77 -32.11
N ASP A 950 -51.24 -19.75 -32.99
CA ASP A 950 -50.39 -18.84 -33.81
C ASP A 950 -51.11 -17.49 -34.21
N ARG A 951 -50.35 -16.46 -34.67
CA ARG A 951 -50.67 -15.32 -35.61
C ARG A 951 -51.82 -14.25 -35.41
N ARG A 952 -51.36 -12.99 -35.17
CA ARG A 952 -51.39 -11.78 -36.09
C ARG A 952 -52.51 -10.68 -36.03
N THR A 953 -52.07 -9.40 -35.88
CA THR A 953 -52.69 -8.06 -36.24
C THR A 953 -53.97 -7.56 -35.49
N THR A 954 -54.33 -6.26 -35.36
CA THR A 954 -53.87 -4.96 -35.96
C THR A 954 -54.26 -3.69 -35.13
N PHE A 955 -53.39 -2.65 -35.10
CA PHE A 955 -53.63 -1.17 -35.14
C PHE A 955 -54.65 -0.37 -34.25
N SER A 956 -54.13 0.70 -33.60
CA SER A 956 -54.68 2.08 -33.35
C SER A 956 -56.08 2.31 -32.73
N GLY A 957 -56.39 3.41 -32.01
CA GLY A 957 -55.65 4.64 -31.64
C GLY A 957 -56.63 5.77 -31.21
N LEU A 958 -56.14 7.03 -31.03
CA LEU A 958 -56.92 8.29 -30.85
C LEU A 958 -57.70 8.47 -29.51
N GLU A 959 -57.89 9.68 -28.93
CA GLU A 959 -57.17 10.97 -29.06
C GLU A 959 -57.41 11.87 -27.80
N LYS A 960 -56.73 13.02 -27.73
CA LYS A 960 -56.74 14.04 -26.68
C LYS A 960 -57.77 15.16 -26.98
N VAL A 961 -58.40 15.76 -25.96
CA VAL A 961 -59.22 16.98 -26.11
C VAL A 961 -58.91 18.00 -25.01
N GLU A 962 -58.48 19.19 -25.42
CA GLU A 962 -58.53 20.43 -24.62
C GLU A 962 -59.70 21.30 -25.13
N PRO A 963 -60.10 22.37 -24.41
CA PRO A 963 -59.62 23.67 -24.84
C PRO A 963 -59.30 24.66 -23.70
N ALA A 964 -58.75 25.81 -24.05
CA ALA A 964 -58.11 26.76 -23.13
C ALA A 964 -58.82 28.12 -22.99
N THR A 965 -58.37 28.90 -22.00
CA THR A 965 -58.40 30.39 -21.91
C THR A 965 -59.71 31.19 -22.07
N THR A 966 -60.01 32.08 -21.10
CA THR A 966 -59.98 33.55 -21.33
C THR A 966 -60.08 34.37 -20.02
N ASN A 967 -59.83 35.68 -20.11
CA ASN A 967 -59.48 36.59 -19.00
C ASN A 967 -60.67 37.21 -18.25
N GLY A 968 -60.42 37.72 -17.03
CA GLY A 968 -61.30 38.66 -16.32
C GLY A 968 -60.65 39.32 -15.09
N ASN A 969 -60.36 40.63 -15.15
CA ASN A 969 -59.75 41.39 -14.05
C ASN A 969 -60.76 41.82 -12.97
N SER A 970 -60.34 41.83 -11.70
CA SER A 970 -60.82 42.78 -10.67
C SER A 970 -59.79 42.95 -9.54
N ILE A 971 -59.95 43.99 -8.72
CA ILE A 971 -58.93 44.50 -7.77
C ILE A 971 -59.55 44.67 -6.37
N TYR A 972 -58.70 44.56 -5.32
CA TYR A 972 -58.79 45.16 -3.97
C TYR A 972 -58.85 44.24 -2.73
N ALA A 973 -58.19 44.76 -1.67
CA ALA A 973 -58.49 44.62 -0.23
C ALA A 973 -58.18 43.29 0.51
N THR A 974 -56.96 43.22 1.05
CA THR A 974 -56.65 43.04 2.49
C THR A 974 -57.63 42.25 3.39
N GLY A 975 -57.17 41.12 3.96
CA GLY A 975 -57.83 40.50 5.11
C GLY A 975 -57.03 39.34 5.73
N SER A 976 -56.44 39.55 6.92
CA SER A 976 -55.67 38.50 7.62
C SER A 976 -56.55 37.72 8.60
N VAL A 977 -56.59 36.38 8.50
CA VAL A 977 -57.10 35.49 9.57
C VAL A 977 -56.21 34.25 9.69
N ARG A 978 -55.60 34.05 10.87
CA ARG A 978 -54.85 32.84 11.21
C ARG A 978 -55.78 31.62 11.31
N ARG A 979 -55.41 30.48 10.71
CA ARG A 979 -56.09 29.18 10.91
C ARG A 979 -55.13 28.16 11.52
N ARG A 980 -55.36 27.77 12.78
CA ARG A 980 -54.57 26.73 13.49
C ARG A 980 -54.64 25.41 12.70
N ARG A 981 -53.49 24.81 12.35
CA ARG A 981 -53.40 23.39 11.99
C ARG A 981 -53.43 22.54 13.27
N ARG A 982 -54.14 21.41 13.26
CA ARG A 982 -53.94 20.34 14.26
C ARG A 982 -52.63 19.63 13.96
N ALA A 983 -51.90 19.23 14.98
CA ALA A 983 -50.77 18.32 14.83
C ALA A 983 -51.27 16.90 14.58
N THR A 984 -50.57 16.16 13.73
CA THR A 984 -50.61 14.69 13.65
C THR A 984 -49.21 14.18 13.96
N THR A 985 -49.12 13.17 14.83
CA THR A 985 -47.86 12.60 15.30
C THR A 985 -47.22 11.76 14.20
N ARG A 986 -46.03 12.15 13.73
CA ARG A 986 -45.14 11.25 12.98
C ARG A 986 -44.38 10.34 13.95
N GLY A 987 -44.32 9.06 13.63
CA GLY A 987 -43.48 8.10 14.36
C GLY A 987 -41.99 8.32 14.09
N SER A 988 -41.15 7.90 15.02
CA SER A 988 -39.69 8.02 14.95
C SER A 988 -39.05 6.98 14.04
N ARG A 989 -38.46 7.42 12.93
CA ARG A 989 -37.17 6.88 12.49
C ARG A 989 -36.08 7.78 13.08
N SER A 990 -35.02 7.19 13.63
CA SER A 990 -33.81 7.92 14.03
C SER A 990 -32.83 7.95 12.86
N GLY A 991 -31.92 8.93 12.88
CA GLY A 991 -31.03 9.26 11.76
C GLY A 991 -31.43 10.60 11.11
N GLY A 992 -30.46 11.53 11.03
CA GLY A 992 -30.46 12.77 10.25
C GLY A 992 -31.71 13.67 10.30
N ARG A 993 -31.60 14.88 10.88
CA ARG A 993 -32.61 15.94 10.66
C ARG A 993 -32.40 16.74 9.36
N GLY A 994 -31.89 16.09 8.33
CA GLY A 994 -31.92 16.56 6.95
C GLY A 994 -32.65 15.57 6.05
N GLY A 995 -33.17 16.03 4.91
CA GLY A 995 -33.67 15.11 3.88
C GLY A 995 -32.53 14.31 3.22
N PRO A 996 -32.80 13.15 2.58
CA PRO A 996 -31.78 12.37 1.85
C PRO A 996 -31.19 13.09 0.61
N TYR A 997 -31.60 14.34 0.36
CA TYR A 997 -31.08 15.20 -0.70
C TYR A 997 -30.43 16.49 -0.16
N GLU A 998 -30.42 16.69 1.16
CA GLU A 998 -29.91 17.90 1.81
C GLU A 998 -28.39 17.78 1.97
N LEU A 999 -27.66 18.73 1.37
CA LEU A 999 -26.20 18.79 1.48
C LEU A 999 -25.82 19.46 2.81
N MET A 1000 -24.72 19.00 3.41
CA MET A 1000 -24.23 19.54 4.67
C MET A 1000 -23.58 20.92 4.43
N PRO A 1001 -23.89 21.95 5.25
CA PRO A 1001 -23.18 23.23 5.20
C PRO A 1001 -21.69 23.04 5.47
N ARG A 1002 -20.83 23.77 4.74
CA ARG A 1002 -19.38 23.59 4.83
C ARG A 1002 -18.84 23.69 6.26
N ALA A 1003 -19.23 24.71 7.02
CA ALA A 1003 -18.74 24.89 8.38
C ALA A 1003 -19.09 23.71 9.30
N GLU A 1004 -20.28 23.11 9.12
CA GLU A 1004 -20.74 21.94 9.88
C GLU A 1004 -20.06 20.65 9.41
N ALA A 1005 -19.69 20.56 8.13
CA ALA A 1005 -18.85 19.47 7.60
C ALA A 1005 -17.40 19.55 8.10
N GLU A 1006 -16.83 20.75 8.13
CA GLU A 1006 -15.47 21.03 8.63
C GLU A 1006 -15.38 20.71 10.14
N GLU A 1007 -16.36 21.15 10.93
CA GLU A 1007 -16.44 20.88 12.38
C GLU A 1007 -16.71 19.39 12.71
N LEU A 1008 -17.32 18.60 11.79
CA LEU A 1008 -17.39 17.14 11.92
C LEU A 1008 -16.10 16.44 11.46
N CYS A 1009 -15.31 17.03 10.58
CA CYS A 1009 -14.00 16.52 10.19
C CYS A 1009 -12.97 16.73 11.32
N ASP A 1010 -13.02 17.87 12.01
CA ASP A 1010 -12.20 18.17 13.20
C ASP A 1010 -12.47 17.23 14.39
N MET A 1011 -13.57 16.44 14.36
CA MET A 1011 -13.86 15.40 15.36
C MET A 1011 -13.23 14.03 15.03
N ILE A 1012 -12.61 13.86 13.86
CA ILE A 1012 -11.97 12.60 13.43
C ILE A 1012 -10.60 12.48 14.12
N GLN A 1013 -10.34 11.35 14.77
CA GLN A 1013 -9.12 11.12 15.55
C GLN A 1013 -8.23 10.07 14.88
N GLY A 1014 -7.10 10.51 14.31
CA GLY A 1014 -6.19 9.65 13.57
C GLY A 1014 -6.79 9.10 12.28
N HIS A 1015 -6.40 7.89 11.92
CA HIS A 1015 -6.68 7.28 10.62
C HIS A 1015 -7.56 6.04 10.69
N LEU A 1016 -7.70 5.43 11.88
CA LEU A 1016 -8.36 4.15 12.07
C LEU A 1016 -9.86 4.19 11.74
N VAL A 1017 -10.31 3.25 10.92
CA VAL A 1017 -11.74 2.98 10.59
C VAL A 1017 -12.02 1.47 10.59
N VAL A 1018 -13.28 1.07 10.64
CA VAL A 1018 -13.69 -0.35 10.62
C VAL A 1018 -13.75 -0.88 9.19
N PHE A 1019 -13.26 -2.09 8.95
CA PHE A 1019 -13.39 -2.75 7.65
C PHE A 1019 -14.85 -3.19 7.39
N PRO A 1020 -15.49 -2.85 6.26
CA PRO A 1020 -16.92 -3.04 6.07
C PRO A 1020 -17.30 -4.42 5.52
N TYR A 1021 -17.62 -5.37 6.40
CA TYR A 1021 -18.05 -6.73 6.06
C TYR A 1021 -19.31 -6.79 5.16
N ASP A 1022 -20.23 -5.84 5.32
CA ASP A 1022 -21.61 -5.88 4.78
C ASP A 1022 -21.74 -5.19 3.41
N TRP A 1023 -20.69 -4.56 2.91
CA TRP A 1023 -20.75 -3.73 1.71
C TRP A 1023 -21.06 -4.52 0.43
N LEU A 1024 -22.15 -4.17 -0.24
CA LEU A 1024 -22.67 -4.86 -1.44
C LEU A 1024 -22.91 -6.37 -1.23
N GLU A 1025 -23.16 -6.79 0.01
CA GLU A 1025 -23.37 -8.19 0.38
C GLU A 1025 -24.63 -8.81 -0.27
N ASP A 1026 -25.68 -8.03 -0.47
CA ASP A 1026 -26.92 -8.52 -1.09
C ASP A 1026 -26.77 -8.69 -2.62
N GLU A 1027 -26.00 -7.83 -3.28
CA GLU A 1027 -25.65 -8.02 -4.71
C GLU A 1027 -24.78 -9.27 -4.93
N GLU A 1028 -23.98 -9.68 -3.94
CA GLU A 1028 -23.26 -10.96 -4.01
C GLU A 1028 -24.21 -12.15 -3.85
N LYS A 1029 -25.16 -12.10 -2.90
CA LYS A 1029 -26.17 -13.16 -2.68
C LYS A 1029 -27.03 -13.38 -3.92
N ASP A 1030 -27.48 -12.30 -4.56
CA ASP A 1030 -28.31 -12.35 -5.77
C ASP A 1030 -27.50 -12.59 -7.06
N ASN A 1031 -26.16 -12.69 -6.98
CA ASN A 1031 -25.22 -12.90 -8.10
C ASN A 1031 -25.14 -11.72 -9.10
N HIS A 1032 -25.44 -10.50 -8.64
CA HIS A 1032 -25.32 -9.25 -9.39
C HIS A 1032 -24.02 -8.46 -9.12
N TRP A 1033 -23.18 -8.94 -8.20
CA TRP A 1033 -21.85 -8.37 -7.93
C TRP A 1033 -20.88 -8.50 -9.12
N MET A 1034 -20.91 -9.64 -9.83
CA MET A 1034 -19.94 -9.99 -10.87
C MET A 1034 -20.51 -9.76 -12.27
N PHE A 1035 -19.73 -9.13 -13.15
CA PHE A 1035 -20.03 -9.06 -14.58
C PHE A 1035 -19.64 -10.35 -15.28
N GLN A 1036 -20.25 -10.66 -16.43
CA GLN A 1036 -19.93 -11.85 -17.22
C GLN A 1036 -18.46 -11.91 -17.66
N ALA A 1037 -17.79 -10.76 -17.80
CA ALA A 1037 -16.36 -10.67 -18.09
C ALA A 1037 -15.49 -11.19 -16.92
N ASP A 1038 -15.91 -10.96 -15.67
CA ASP A 1038 -15.14 -11.35 -14.47
C ASP A 1038 -15.06 -12.87 -14.31
N LEU A 1039 -16.05 -13.60 -14.86
CA LEU A 1039 -16.06 -15.06 -14.89
C LEU A 1039 -15.05 -15.65 -15.90
N LEU A 1040 -14.57 -14.82 -16.84
CA LEU A 1040 -13.57 -15.17 -17.86
C LEU A 1040 -12.16 -14.70 -17.50
N ALA A 1041 -11.99 -13.93 -16.41
CA ALA A 1041 -10.70 -13.46 -15.96
C ALA A 1041 -9.78 -14.62 -15.52
N PRO A 1042 -8.46 -14.51 -15.70
CA PRO A 1042 -7.51 -15.60 -15.40
C PRO A 1042 -7.45 -15.89 -13.90
N LYS A 1043 -8.05 -17.02 -13.50
CA LYS A 1043 -8.05 -17.50 -12.11
C LYS A 1043 -6.77 -18.22 -11.73
N GLU A 1044 -5.84 -18.46 -12.66
CA GLU A 1044 -4.55 -19.12 -12.40
C GLU A 1044 -3.62 -18.37 -11.42
N ILE A 1045 -4.02 -17.17 -10.98
CA ILE A 1045 -3.35 -16.47 -9.85
C ILE A 1045 -3.78 -17.01 -8.48
N TYR A 1046 -4.93 -17.68 -8.40
CA TYR A 1046 -5.53 -18.30 -7.21
C TYR A 1046 -5.55 -19.84 -7.28
N ASP A 1047 -5.68 -20.43 -8.48
CA ASP A 1047 -5.73 -21.89 -8.74
C ASP A 1047 -4.36 -22.59 -8.62
#